data_AF-A0A917HR96-F1
#
_entry.id   AF-A0A917HR96-F1
#
_cell.length_a   1.000
_cell.length_b   1.000
_cell.length_c   1.000
_cell.angle_alpha   90.00
_cell.angle_beta   90.00
_cell.angle_gamma   90.00
#
_symmetry.space_group_name_H-M   'P 1'
#
loop_
_entity.id
_entity.type
_entity.pdbx_description
1 polymer ?
#
loop_
_entity_poly.entity_id
_entity_poly.type
_entity_poly.pdbx_seq_one_letter_code
_entity_poly.pdbx_strand_id
1 'polypeptide(L)'
;MTTNTTQPVAEDWKVILELEIDAAGAVSRKEVRNGREDTVDDKLIGRLYPGIRVARVTLPEYMSAYEEAEVEKRMKTLVFDGISYKLVGVSGSAKQTRFYFVDAAHQPLIAKRYQRWPEAMVTYFSILTSDCRMILEEPDLRVAVVKDHVLGTNDCRGWLRKSLYRKAGLLPVWFTQFRMAYLEGDKLQFKGAVKPFSDQAADILEVDMILPESACKPELKDPVRLLPKLRTSGRLYSGPAVLGFRQWSESSEFSSSASLVENASLESFETEIKVDGIENIRSIRKAFDEGDYSGLLNLLGRPDSPTIDTSFNPALLEETEKMDIDVWDPVDAVLLADKSGFAIRFPYVLNYLNRKFGRKIYRLLVSAGFSLPSFALVDDGILVEHEGKILSASDWIPRDAALNHLEAEKSLCVRYPVRSDRDLLPVRHLSDAELIPMLTQALGRKELPDSLIHFILTRQLRMEGAYVLHSETAKLNGGDFDFDTICAIPSDKFPKFVEGRFAVGCQDKPEEKKNTTKNKAKKAHAIWWNLEHVAMNARGSGRYSIGSITNLKTSCLAAGKIDEFNELADQLQNALDALKWGVKVDEEVVDRIRAEVSDAPWLQYKNVTRVTDLPDHLDVAGTDKVGRLYNYLRKELGDVFEDKRNIEDFRGLFEGNTYTQSMFEECQLVNSIYGDVVHQILDEAKPFKDELETAQAQWNDMRTSEDRKLRTLAWEARNKAQAAYWKNEEYSKARFQGLHLWLHYWAQGKVENRHGWAQALNTVISNGDGTGAVLFHAFPQEIVDAFAEQTGGESMPVRLPQVVDGFVQFDDQQRAFLVERIENPDGSMGEKRLFLWQYTGPRSLVFEDTRIPQ
;
A
#
# COMPACT_ATOMS: atom_id res chain seq x y z
N MET A 1 1.91 46.62 18.42
CA MET A 1 0.69 45.90 18.82
C MET A 1 0.43 44.85 17.76
N THR A 2 0.82 43.62 18.05
CA THR A 2 0.80 42.48 17.14
C THR A 2 -0.62 41.92 17.08
N THR A 3 -1.34 42.25 16.01
CA THR A 3 -2.59 41.57 15.66
C THR A 3 -2.23 40.20 15.10
N ASN A 4 -2.41 39.17 15.94
CA ASN A 4 -2.47 37.77 15.52
C ASN A 4 -3.60 37.63 14.49
N THR A 5 -3.27 37.62 13.22
CA THR A 5 -4.20 37.27 12.14
C THR A 5 -4.44 35.77 12.22
N THR A 6 -5.42 35.40 13.03
CA THR A 6 -6.07 34.10 13.01
C THR A 6 -6.68 33.93 11.62
N GLN A 7 -6.14 32.98 10.85
CA GLN A 7 -6.95 32.35 9.79
C GLN A 7 -8.24 31.83 10.43
N PRO A 8 -9.38 31.84 9.72
CA PRO A 8 -10.65 31.42 10.30
C PRO A 8 -10.57 29.95 10.75
N VAL A 9 -10.58 29.76 12.07
CA VAL A 9 -10.46 28.52 12.87
C VAL A 9 -11.69 27.59 12.71
N ALA A 10 -12.40 27.64 11.58
CA ALA A 10 -13.72 27.03 11.49
C ALA A 10 -13.69 25.50 11.37
N GLU A 11 -12.58 24.88 10.94
CA GLU A 11 -12.56 23.44 10.60
C GLU A 11 -11.31 22.65 11.02
N ASP A 12 -10.47 23.15 11.94
CA ASP A 12 -9.25 22.46 12.42
C ASP A 12 -9.49 21.03 12.96
N TRP A 13 -10.72 20.72 13.38
CA TRP A 13 -11.06 19.38 13.89
C TRP A 13 -11.11 18.31 12.79
N LYS A 14 -11.25 18.71 11.52
CA LYS A 14 -11.32 17.77 10.40
C LYS A 14 -10.00 17.08 10.12
N VAL A 15 -8.89 17.70 10.53
CA VAL A 15 -7.53 17.24 10.32
C VAL A 15 -7.20 16.12 11.30
N ILE A 16 -6.60 15.04 10.79
CA ILE A 16 -6.04 13.96 11.60
C ILE A 16 -4.64 14.38 12.05
N LEU A 17 -4.47 14.51 13.37
CA LEU A 17 -3.21 14.90 13.98
C LEU A 17 -2.21 13.74 13.95
N GLU A 18 -1.06 13.92 13.29
CA GLU A 18 0.03 12.93 13.31
C GLU A 18 0.95 13.13 14.52
N LEU A 19 1.00 12.11 15.37
CA LEU A 19 1.85 12.07 16.56
C LEU A 19 2.80 10.87 16.53
N GLU A 20 3.88 10.99 17.28
CA GLU A 20 4.80 9.90 17.58
C GLU A 20 4.97 9.76 19.10
N ILE A 21 5.08 8.52 19.57
CA ILE A 21 5.57 8.21 20.92
C ILE A 21 6.91 7.49 20.74
N ASP A 22 7.97 7.99 21.38
CA ASP A 22 9.27 7.32 21.36
C ASP A 22 9.37 6.19 22.41
N ALA A 23 10.49 5.47 22.44
CA ALA A 23 10.70 4.35 23.37
C ALA A 23 10.76 4.77 24.85
N ALA A 24 11.00 6.06 25.14
CA ALA A 24 10.94 6.62 26.49
C ALA A 24 9.53 7.14 26.85
N GLY A 25 8.57 7.01 25.93
CA GLY A 25 7.22 7.50 26.08
C GLY A 25 7.09 9.00 25.84
N ALA A 26 8.08 9.71 25.32
CA ALA A 26 7.94 11.12 24.96
C ALA A 26 7.05 11.26 23.72
N VAL A 27 6.21 12.31 23.69
CA VAL A 27 5.25 12.56 22.62
C VAL A 27 5.73 13.75 21.82
N SER A 28 5.76 13.63 20.50
CA SER A 28 6.02 14.72 19.58
C SER A 28 5.02 14.72 18.42
N ARG A 29 4.79 15.90 17.82
CA ARG A 29 4.07 16.00 16.55
C ARG A 29 5.01 15.55 15.43
N LYS A 30 4.51 14.72 14.51
CA LYS A 30 5.25 14.45 13.28
C LYS A 30 5.12 15.65 12.36
N GLU A 31 6.23 16.07 11.75
CA GLU A 31 6.20 17.06 10.68
C GLU A 31 5.35 16.50 9.53
N VAL A 32 4.24 17.18 9.22
CA VAL A 32 3.32 16.77 8.15
C VAL A 32 4.01 17.07 6.82
N ARG A 33 4.11 16.06 5.94
CA ARG A 33 4.68 16.23 4.60
C ARG A 33 3.81 17.22 3.79
N ASN A 34 4.45 18.24 3.23
CA ASN A 34 3.97 19.01 2.07
C ASN A 34 2.48 19.44 2.06
N GLY A 35 1.99 20.04 3.13
CA GLY A 35 0.75 20.84 3.10
C GLY A 35 -0.55 20.10 2.77
N ARG A 36 -0.57 18.75 2.78
CA ARG A 36 -1.80 17.97 2.74
C ARG A 36 -1.99 17.25 4.06
N GLU A 37 -2.98 17.69 4.81
CA GLU A 37 -3.41 17.09 6.05
C GLU A 37 -4.42 15.98 5.74
N ASP A 38 -4.18 14.75 6.22
CA ASP A 38 -5.17 13.66 6.17
C ASP A 38 -6.39 14.12 6.98
N THR A 39 -7.60 13.92 6.43
CA THR A 39 -8.82 14.46 7.04
C THR A 39 -9.84 13.36 7.30
N VAL A 40 -10.86 13.68 8.10
CA VAL A 40 -11.99 12.78 8.37
C VAL A 40 -13.13 12.92 7.36
N ASP A 41 -13.02 13.78 6.34
CA ASP A 41 -14.13 14.17 5.47
C ASP A 41 -14.63 13.04 4.55
N ASP A 42 -13.71 12.20 4.09
CA ASP A 42 -13.89 11.00 3.26
C ASP A 42 -13.94 9.71 4.08
N LYS A 43 -14.05 9.84 5.41
CA LYS A 43 -14.14 8.73 6.37
C LYS A 43 -15.50 8.74 7.05
N LEU A 44 -16.03 7.56 7.38
CA LEU A 44 -17.31 7.45 8.11
C LEU A 44 -17.26 8.17 9.46
N ILE A 45 -16.10 8.17 10.14
CA ILE A 45 -15.95 8.76 11.48
C ILE A 45 -16.31 10.26 11.53
N GLY A 46 -15.93 11.03 10.50
CA GLY A 46 -16.21 12.47 10.45
C GLY A 46 -17.70 12.79 10.30
N ARG A 47 -18.44 11.92 9.60
CA ARG A 47 -19.90 12.02 9.42
C ARG A 47 -20.66 11.56 10.65
N LEU A 48 -20.18 10.49 11.31
CA LEU A 48 -20.85 9.91 12.48
C LEU A 48 -20.63 10.73 13.76
N TYR A 49 -19.52 11.45 13.86
CA TYR A 49 -19.14 12.20 15.05
C TYR A 49 -18.64 13.61 14.69
N PRO A 50 -19.53 14.54 14.33
CA PRO A 50 -19.15 15.90 14.02
C PRO A 50 -18.39 16.57 15.18
N GLY A 51 -17.26 17.21 14.88
CA GLY A 51 -16.40 17.86 15.89
C GLY A 51 -15.42 16.92 16.61
N ILE A 52 -15.33 15.65 16.21
CA ILE A 52 -14.36 14.69 16.75
C ILE A 52 -12.93 15.12 16.44
N ARG A 53 -12.04 15.08 17.42
CA ARG A 53 -10.60 15.29 17.18
C ARG A 53 -9.92 13.94 17.10
N VAL A 54 -9.27 13.66 15.98
CA VAL A 54 -8.61 12.38 15.71
C VAL A 54 -7.09 12.58 15.69
N ALA A 55 -6.35 11.69 16.33
CA ALA A 55 -4.91 11.62 16.23
C ALA A 55 -4.47 10.22 15.76
N ARG A 56 -3.54 10.17 14.81
CA ARG A 56 -2.84 8.96 14.41
C ARG A 56 -1.48 8.95 15.08
N VAL A 57 -1.25 7.98 15.95
CA VAL A 57 -0.06 7.89 16.80
C VAL A 57 0.81 6.73 16.32
N THR A 58 2.06 7.02 15.95
CA THR A 58 3.07 6.01 15.60
C THR A 58 3.89 5.64 16.84
N LEU A 59 4.09 4.34 17.08
CA LEU A 59 4.98 3.83 18.14
C LEU A 59 6.29 3.29 17.54
N PRO A 60 7.32 3.01 18.34
CA PRO A 60 8.56 2.43 17.83
C PRO A 60 8.32 1.00 17.31
N GLU A 61 8.99 0.63 16.21
CA GLU A 61 8.92 -0.72 15.64
C GLU A 61 9.56 -1.79 16.55
N TYR A 62 10.56 -1.40 17.34
CA TYR A 62 11.24 -2.28 18.29
C TYR A 62 11.30 -1.65 19.68
N MET A 63 10.97 -2.45 20.71
CA MET A 63 10.98 -2.05 22.12
C MET A 63 11.30 -3.26 22.99
N SER A 64 12.10 -3.05 24.04
CA SER A 64 12.22 -3.97 25.18
C SER A 64 10.94 -4.02 26.00
N ALA A 65 10.79 -5.02 26.86
CA ALA A 65 9.61 -5.15 27.72
C ALA A 65 9.39 -3.93 28.65
N TYR A 66 10.47 -3.25 29.06
CA TYR A 66 10.37 -2.03 29.85
C TYR A 66 9.90 -0.83 29.01
N GLU A 67 10.49 -0.65 27.82
CA GLU A 67 10.07 0.40 26.87
C GLU A 67 8.60 0.20 26.44
N GLU A 68 8.17 -1.05 26.21
CA GLU A 68 6.76 -1.36 25.93
C GLU A 68 5.82 -0.94 27.07
N ALA A 69 6.22 -1.16 28.33
CA ALA A 69 5.42 -0.77 29.49
C ALA A 69 5.32 0.76 29.64
N GLU A 70 6.41 1.51 29.40
CA GLU A 70 6.37 2.99 29.43
C GLU A 70 5.54 3.56 28.28
N VAL A 71 5.63 2.99 27.08
CA VAL A 71 4.78 3.36 25.94
C VAL A 71 3.31 3.05 26.21
N GLU A 72 2.98 1.86 26.73
CA GLU A 72 1.60 1.50 27.10
C GLU A 72 1.03 2.48 28.14
N LYS A 73 1.83 2.86 29.14
CA LYS A 73 1.47 3.87 30.12
C LYS A 73 1.22 5.24 29.47
N ARG A 74 2.08 5.66 28.52
CA ARG A 74 1.88 6.91 27.78
C ARG A 74 0.60 6.89 26.95
N MET A 75 0.28 5.78 26.30
CA MET A 75 -0.97 5.62 25.52
C MET A 75 -2.21 5.85 26.40
N LYS A 76 -2.20 5.40 27.66
CA LYS A 76 -3.32 5.61 28.60
C LYS A 76 -3.51 7.08 29.00
N THR A 77 -2.42 7.84 29.07
CA THR A 77 -2.38 9.22 29.56
C THR A 77 -2.00 10.23 28.49
N LEU A 78 -2.28 9.94 27.20
CA LEU A 78 -1.89 10.81 26.10
C LEU A 78 -2.63 12.15 26.20
N VAL A 79 -1.84 13.22 26.32
CA VAL A 79 -2.29 14.61 26.28
C VAL A 79 -1.38 15.36 25.32
N PHE A 80 -1.97 16.06 24.38
CA PHE A 80 -1.24 16.89 23.40
C PHE A 80 -2.06 18.15 23.14
N ASP A 81 -1.41 19.32 23.15
CA ASP A 81 -2.04 20.64 23.02
C ASP A 81 -3.28 20.83 23.91
N GLY A 82 -3.19 20.35 25.17
CA GLY A 82 -4.26 20.45 26.17
C GLY A 82 -5.45 19.50 25.95
N ILE A 83 -5.43 18.67 24.90
CA ILE A 83 -6.50 17.71 24.59
C ILE A 83 -6.07 16.33 25.11
N SER A 84 -6.95 15.68 25.89
CA SER A 84 -6.73 14.27 26.26
C SER A 84 -7.22 13.36 25.14
N TYR A 85 -6.29 12.61 24.57
CA TYR A 85 -6.53 11.63 23.53
C TYR A 85 -6.60 10.23 24.13
N LYS A 86 -7.53 9.42 23.61
CA LYS A 86 -7.79 8.05 24.08
C LYS A 86 -7.82 7.09 22.91
N LEU A 87 -7.20 5.93 23.11
CA LEU A 87 -7.11 4.89 22.10
C LEU A 87 -8.52 4.40 21.70
N VAL A 88 -8.75 4.28 20.40
CA VAL A 88 -10.00 3.76 19.83
C VAL A 88 -9.79 2.72 18.74
N GLY A 89 -8.55 2.43 18.37
CA GLY A 89 -8.28 1.31 17.49
C GLY A 89 -6.94 1.39 16.83
N VAL A 90 -6.77 0.54 15.84
CA VAL A 90 -5.53 0.43 15.08
C VAL A 90 -5.82 0.64 13.61
N SER A 91 -4.85 1.19 12.89
CA SER A 91 -4.90 1.18 11.44
C SER A 91 -4.92 -0.26 10.92
N GLY A 92 -5.41 -0.49 9.71
CA GLY A 92 -5.31 -1.81 9.04
C GLY A 92 -3.87 -2.34 8.95
N SER A 93 -2.90 -1.46 9.17
CA SER A 93 -1.49 -1.69 9.35
C SER A 93 -1.05 -1.60 10.83
N ALA A 94 -1.78 -2.25 11.75
CA ALA A 94 -1.33 -2.46 13.14
C ALA A 94 0.13 -2.96 13.26
N LYS A 95 0.56 -3.72 12.24
CA LYS A 95 1.92 -4.23 12.05
C LYS A 95 2.97 -3.15 11.80
N GLN A 96 2.55 -1.93 11.46
CA GLN A 96 3.38 -0.73 11.28
C GLN A 96 3.26 0.23 12.47
N THR A 97 2.84 -0.27 13.63
CA THR A 97 2.84 0.48 14.90
C THR A 97 2.01 1.77 14.90
N ARG A 98 1.00 1.88 14.02
CA ARG A 98 0.14 3.07 13.88
C ARG A 98 -1.26 2.85 14.47
N PHE A 99 -1.62 3.70 15.43
CA PHE A 99 -2.83 3.60 16.24
C PHE A 99 -3.69 4.85 16.12
N TYR A 100 -5.01 4.69 16.26
CA TYR A 100 -5.94 5.81 16.25
C TYR A 100 -6.40 6.16 17.66
N PHE A 101 -6.33 7.46 17.96
CA PHE A 101 -6.81 8.07 19.18
C PHE A 101 -7.85 9.12 18.84
N VAL A 102 -8.78 9.35 19.76
CA VAL A 102 -9.77 10.42 19.68
C VAL A 102 -9.82 11.19 20.98
N ASP A 103 -10.41 12.38 20.98
CA ASP A 103 -10.63 13.11 22.21
C ASP A 103 -11.47 12.31 23.22
N ALA A 104 -11.24 12.59 24.51
CA ALA A 104 -11.86 11.88 25.62
C ALA A 104 -13.40 11.94 25.63
N ALA A 105 -14.03 12.93 24.99
CA ALA A 105 -15.49 13.06 24.95
C ALA A 105 -16.12 12.04 23.98
N HIS A 106 -15.46 11.75 22.85
CA HIS A 106 -15.96 10.82 21.84
C HIS A 106 -15.62 9.35 22.11
N GLN A 107 -14.54 9.08 22.85
CA GLN A 107 -14.08 7.72 23.19
C GLN A 107 -15.22 6.81 23.71
N PRO A 108 -16.06 7.20 24.70
CA PRO A 108 -17.09 6.31 25.23
C PRO A 108 -18.19 6.00 24.20
N LEU A 109 -18.43 6.92 23.26
CA LEU A 109 -19.44 6.75 22.21
C LEU A 109 -19.01 5.67 21.22
N ILE A 110 -17.73 5.69 20.84
CA ILE A 110 -17.09 4.68 19.99
C ILE A 110 -16.97 3.35 20.73
N ALA A 111 -16.54 3.36 21.99
CA ALA A 111 -16.46 2.15 22.82
C ALA A 111 -17.81 1.41 22.87
N LYS A 112 -18.93 2.14 23.00
CA LYS A 112 -20.28 1.54 22.98
C LYS A 112 -20.61 0.86 21.63
N ARG A 113 -20.22 1.47 20.51
CA ARG A 113 -20.40 0.92 19.14
C ARG A 113 -19.68 -0.42 18.98
N TYR A 114 -18.50 -0.55 19.56
CA TYR A 114 -17.75 -1.82 19.62
C TYR A 114 -18.08 -2.68 20.86
N GLN A 115 -19.22 -2.44 21.50
CA GLN A 115 -19.71 -3.20 22.66
C GLN A 115 -18.73 -3.29 23.86
N ARG A 116 -17.82 -2.32 23.96
CA ARG A 116 -16.69 -2.30 24.92
C ARG A 116 -15.83 -3.58 24.85
N TRP A 117 -15.64 -4.09 23.64
CA TRP A 117 -14.82 -5.25 23.35
C TRP A 117 -13.50 -4.80 22.69
N PRO A 118 -12.37 -4.82 23.43
CA PRO A 118 -11.08 -4.34 22.93
C PRO A 118 -10.64 -4.96 21.61
N GLU A 119 -10.68 -6.30 21.47
CA GLU A 119 -10.21 -6.99 20.27
C GLU A 119 -11.06 -6.66 19.05
N ALA A 120 -12.38 -6.55 19.20
CA ALA A 120 -13.25 -6.10 18.11
C ALA A 120 -12.98 -4.65 17.73
N MET A 121 -12.73 -3.78 18.70
CA MET A 121 -12.41 -2.39 18.41
C MET A 121 -11.08 -2.29 17.66
N VAL A 122 -10.02 -2.88 18.18
CA VAL A 122 -8.69 -2.95 17.56
C VAL A 122 -8.75 -3.54 16.14
N THR A 123 -9.55 -4.60 15.92
CA THR A 123 -9.64 -5.28 14.62
C THR A 123 -10.50 -4.53 13.59
N TYR A 124 -11.60 -3.90 14.03
CA TYR A 124 -12.65 -3.39 13.14
C TYR A 124 -12.81 -1.87 13.18
N PHE A 125 -11.94 -1.13 13.89
CA PHE A 125 -11.97 0.34 13.91
C PHE A 125 -11.79 0.95 12.52
N SER A 126 -11.03 0.26 11.66
CA SER A 126 -10.83 0.63 10.25
C SER A 126 -12.13 0.78 9.46
N ILE A 127 -13.27 0.24 9.92
CA ILE A 127 -14.57 0.49 9.29
C ILE A 127 -14.91 1.98 9.29
N LEU A 128 -14.53 2.73 10.33
CA LEU A 128 -14.83 4.14 10.48
C LEU A 128 -13.77 5.06 9.86
N THR A 129 -12.54 4.57 9.71
CA THR A 129 -11.38 5.35 9.28
C THR A 129 -10.77 4.90 7.95
N SER A 130 -11.44 4.02 7.20
CA SER A 130 -11.01 3.71 5.83
C SER A 130 -11.48 4.81 4.91
N ASP A 131 -10.62 5.21 3.98
CA ASP A 131 -10.96 6.17 2.93
C ASP A 131 -12.04 5.57 2.04
N CYS A 132 -13.09 6.36 1.83
CA CYS A 132 -14.18 6.02 0.96
C CYS A 132 -14.15 6.98 -0.22
N ARG A 133 -13.99 6.42 -1.43
CA ARG A 133 -14.09 7.18 -2.70
C ARG A 133 -15.44 7.88 -2.83
N MET A 134 -16.47 7.34 -2.17
CA MET A 134 -17.76 7.99 -2.07
C MET A 134 -18.42 7.72 -0.72
N ILE A 135 -19.08 8.74 -0.18
CA ILE A 135 -19.94 8.62 1.00
C ILE A 135 -21.34 9.10 0.64
N LEU A 136 -22.33 8.34 1.11
CA LEU A 136 -23.74 8.61 0.93
C LEU A 136 -24.43 8.58 2.30
N GLU A 137 -25.21 9.61 2.58
CA GLU A 137 -26.08 9.66 3.76
C GLU A 137 -27.52 9.33 3.34
N GLU A 138 -28.11 8.33 3.98
CA GLU A 138 -29.52 7.96 3.79
C GLU A 138 -30.30 8.20 5.08
N PRO A 139 -31.38 9.00 5.06
CA PRO A 139 -32.14 9.34 6.27
C PRO A 139 -32.96 8.18 6.82
N ASP A 140 -33.34 7.22 5.98
CA ASP A 140 -34.11 6.03 6.37
C ASP A 140 -33.68 4.81 5.54
N LEU A 141 -32.51 4.27 5.85
CA LEU A 141 -31.99 3.07 5.19
C LEU A 141 -32.55 1.82 5.87
N ARG A 142 -33.26 0.96 5.13
CA ARG A 142 -33.80 -0.30 5.67
C ARG A 142 -32.87 -1.46 5.34
N VAL A 143 -32.29 -2.06 6.37
CA VAL A 143 -31.34 -3.18 6.25
C VAL A 143 -31.88 -4.42 6.93
N ALA A 144 -32.05 -5.49 6.14
CA ALA A 144 -32.29 -6.82 6.68
C ALA A 144 -30.97 -7.58 6.88
N VAL A 145 -30.74 -8.06 8.10
CA VAL A 145 -29.63 -8.96 8.42
C VAL A 145 -30.15 -10.39 8.52
N VAL A 146 -29.65 -11.26 7.66
CA VAL A 146 -30.06 -12.67 7.53
C VAL A 146 -28.88 -13.60 7.74
N LYS A 147 -29.12 -14.89 7.98
CA LYS A 147 -28.04 -15.87 7.98
C LYS A 147 -27.37 -15.94 6.61
N ASP A 148 -26.10 -16.32 6.58
CA ASP A 148 -25.38 -16.62 5.33
C ASP A 148 -26.19 -17.62 4.48
N HIS A 149 -26.11 -17.51 3.15
CA HIS A 149 -26.88 -18.29 2.15
C HIS A 149 -28.38 -17.95 2.04
N VAL A 150 -28.95 -17.17 2.95
CA VAL A 150 -30.36 -16.78 2.88
C VAL A 150 -30.56 -15.63 1.89
N LEU A 151 -31.58 -15.73 1.04
CA LEU A 151 -31.82 -14.77 -0.07
C LEU A 151 -30.60 -14.63 -0.98
N GLY A 152 -29.87 -15.73 -1.12
CA GLY A 152 -28.64 -15.78 -1.87
C GLY A 152 -27.62 -14.77 -1.37
N THR A 153 -27.45 -14.55 -0.05
CA THR A 153 -26.28 -13.88 0.57
C THR A 153 -25.14 -14.89 0.80
N ASN A 154 -23.94 -14.44 1.16
CA ASN A 154 -22.80 -15.33 1.48
C ASN A 154 -21.82 -14.64 2.43
N ASP A 155 -20.72 -15.25 2.84
CA ASP A 155 -19.78 -14.70 3.83
C ASP A 155 -19.35 -13.26 3.51
N CYS A 156 -19.87 -12.29 4.29
CA CYS A 156 -19.70 -10.84 4.13
C CYS A 156 -20.22 -10.24 2.81
N ARG A 157 -20.89 -11.02 1.95
CA ARG A 157 -21.46 -10.57 0.68
C ARG A 157 -22.98 -10.44 0.73
N GLY A 158 -23.46 -9.22 0.49
CA GLY A 158 -24.88 -8.86 0.52
C GLY A 158 -25.42 -8.29 -0.80
N TRP A 159 -26.57 -7.65 -0.69
CA TRP A 159 -27.30 -7.01 -1.77
C TRP A 159 -27.58 -5.54 -1.46
N LEU A 160 -27.47 -4.66 -2.45
CA LEU A 160 -27.83 -3.25 -2.35
C LEU A 160 -28.79 -2.87 -3.49
N ARG A 161 -29.84 -2.12 -3.16
CA ARG A 161 -30.87 -1.72 -4.12
C ARG A 161 -30.27 -0.92 -5.28
N LYS A 162 -30.71 -1.22 -6.51
CA LYS A 162 -30.19 -0.59 -7.74
C LYS A 162 -30.31 0.93 -7.75
N SER A 163 -31.36 1.52 -7.18
CA SER A 163 -31.49 2.97 -7.06
C SER A 163 -30.38 3.61 -6.21
N LEU A 164 -29.95 2.95 -5.14
CA LEU A 164 -28.84 3.40 -4.29
C LEU A 164 -27.49 3.28 -5.00
N TYR A 165 -27.29 2.20 -5.76
CA TYR A 165 -26.14 2.07 -6.67
C TYR A 165 -26.03 3.28 -7.62
N ARG A 166 -27.15 3.64 -8.26
CA ARG A 166 -27.21 4.79 -9.18
C ARG A 166 -27.00 6.12 -8.48
N LYS A 167 -27.59 6.30 -7.29
CA LYS A 167 -27.38 7.50 -6.46
C LYS A 167 -25.90 7.67 -6.07
N ALA A 168 -25.20 6.54 -5.89
CA ALA A 168 -23.77 6.49 -5.62
C ALA A 168 -22.89 6.50 -6.90
N GLY A 169 -23.44 6.80 -8.08
CA GLY A 169 -22.65 6.82 -9.33
C GLY A 169 -22.01 5.48 -9.72
N LEU A 170 -22.40 4.37 -9.10
CA LEU A 170 -21.84 3.04 -9.35
C LEU A 170 -22.53 2.37 -10.55
N LEU A 171 -21.75 1.71 -11.40
CA LEU A 171 -22.30 0.93 -12.49
C LEU A 171 -22.91 -0.39 -11.98
N PRO A 172 -24.07 -0.84 -12.49
CA PRO A 172 -24.68 -2.09 -12.03
C PRO A 172 -23.96 -3.37 -12.48
N VAL A 173 -22.80 -3.25 -13.13
CA VAL A 173 -21.89 -4.37 -13.46
C VAL A 173 -20.73 -4.48 -12.48
N TRP A 174 -20.64 -3.58 -11.50
CA TRP A 174 -19.55 -3.56 -10.53
C TRP A 174 -19.94 -4.23 -9.22
N PHE A 175 -19.10 -5.17 -8.78
CA PHE A 175 -19.10 -5.65 -7.42
C PHE A 175 -18.43 -4.59 -6.55
N THR A 176 -18.98 -4.27 -5.38
CA THR A 176 -18.53 -3.07 -4.64
C THR A 176 -18.27 -3.35 -3.18
N GLN A 177 -17.10 -2.94 -2.68
CA GLN A 177 -16.76 -2.95 -1.26
C GLN A 177 -17.40 -1.76 -0.56
N PHE A 178 -18.07 -2.03 0.57
CA PHE A 178 -18.74 -0.99 1.35
C PHE A 178 -18.31 -0.99 2.83
N ARG A 179 -18.53 0.16 3.48
CA ARG A 179 -18.54 0.37 4.92
C ARG A 179 -19.85 1.06 5.25
N MET A 180 -20.51 0.68 6.34
CA MET A 180 -21.79 1.30 6.71
C MET A 180 -21.90 1.43 8.22
N ALA A 181 -22.51 2.50 8.69
CA ALA A 181 -22.89 2.66 10.09
C ALA A 181 -24.18 3.46 10.22
N TYR A 182 -25.04 3.06 11.16
CA TYR A 182 -26.18 3.88 11.57
C TYR A 182 -25.71 5.06 12.43
N LEU A 183 -26.33 6.22 12.23
CA LEU A 183 -26.09 7.46 12.99
C LEU A 183 -26.68 7.37 14.40
N GLU A 184 -27.90 6.83 14.50
CA GLU A 184 -28.66 6.72 15.75
C GLU A 184 -28.97 5.25 16.09
N GLY A 185 -29.50 4.98 17.29
CA GLY A 185 -29.92 3.64 17.74
C GLY A 185 -28.79 2.76 18.30
N ASP A 186 -28.87 1.44 18.05
CA ASP A 186 -28.00 0.38 18.60
C ASP A 186 -26.52 0.45 18.15
N LYS A 187 -26.10 1.58 17.55
CA LYS A 187 -24.73 1.86 17.08
C LYS A 187 -24.17 0.73 16.23
N LEU A 188 -24.97 0.25 15.29
CA LEU A 188 -24.64 -0.84 14.39
C LEU A 188 -23.74 -0.38 13.25
N GLN A 189 -22.95 -1.31 12.74
CA GLN A 189 -22.07 -1.09 11.60
C GLN A 189 -21.76 -2.38 10.86
N PHE A 190 -21.45 -2.22 9.58
CA PHE A 190 -21.29 -3.31 8.65
C PHE A 190 -20.06 -3.10 7.77
N LYS A 191 -19.44 -4.22 7.39
CA LYS A 191 -18.31 -4.31 6.48
C LYS A 191 -18.54 -5.49 5.57
N GLY A 192 -18.37 -5.29 4.27
CA GLY A 192 -18.43 -6.37 3.31
C GLY A 192 -18.40 -5.86 1.88
N ALA A 193 -19.01 -6.63 1.00
CA ALA A 193 -19.23 -6.25 -0.37
C ALA A 193 -20.68 -6.52 -0.79
N VAL A 194 -21.14 -5.83 -1.84
CA VAL A 194 -22.51 -5.94 -2.35
C VAL A 194 -22.54 -6.15 -3.85
N LYS A 195 -23.60 -6.84 -4.27
CA LYS A 195 -24.10 -6.85 -5.65
C LYS A 195 -25.38 -6.02 -5.75
N PRO A 196 -25.70 -5.44 -6.91
CA PRO A 196 -26.97 -4.77 -7.11
C PRO A 196 -28.13 -5.79 -7.25
N PHE A 197 -29.29 -5.48 -6.66
CA PHE A 197 -30.55 -6.18 -6.93
C PHE A 197 -31.64 -5.20 -7.37
N SER A 198 -32.69 -5.70 -8.04
CA SER A 198 -33.68 -4.84 -8.70
C SER A 198 -34.50 -4.01 -7.70
N ASP A 199 -34.90 -2.81 -8.13
CA ASP A 199 -35.78 -1.94 -7.34
C ASP A 199 -37.12 -2.64 -7.03
N GLN A 200 -37.64 -3.45 -7.96
CA GLN A 200 -38.85 -4.26 -7.76
C GLN A 200 -38.68 -5.31 -6.65
N ALA A 201 -37.54 -6.01 -6.62
CA ALA A 201 -37.24 -6.95 -5.55
C ALA A 201 -37.13 -6.25 -4.19
N ALA A 202 -36.51 -5.06 -4.16
CA ALA A 202 -36.43 -4.22 -2.96
C ALA A 202 -37.82 -3.80 -2.46
N ASP A 203 -38.72 -3.42 -3.37
CA ASP A 203 -40.08 -3.02 -3.01
C ASP A 203 -40.93 -4.19 -2.48
N ILE A 204 -40.80 -5.39 -3.08
CA ILE A 204 -41.49 -6.61 -2.60
C ILE A 204 -40.99 -7.02 -1.21
N LEU A 205 -39.68 -6.93 -0.99
CA LEU A 205 -39.04 -7.33 0.26
C LEU A 205 -39.11 -6.23 1.33
N GLU A 206 -39.48 -5.00 0.97
CA GLU A 206 -39.52 -3.81 1.81
C GLU A 206 -38.18 -3.47 2.48
N VAL A 207 -37.08 -3.67 1.74
CA VAL A 207 -35.70 -3.46 2.22
C VAL A 207 -34.85 -2.81 1.13
N ASP A 208 -33.89 -1.98 1.54
CA ASP A 208 -32.97 -1.31 0.62
C ASP A 208 -31.62 -2.04 0.55
N MET A 209 -31.29 -2.81 1.58
CA MET A 209 -30.09 -3.64 1.66
C MET A 209 -30.39 -4.96 2.38
N ILE A 210 -29.76 -6.04 1.90
CA ILE A 210 -29.81 -7.36 2.55
C ILE A 210 -28.38 -7.78 2.85
N LEU A 211 -28.06 -7.95 4.13
CA LEU A 211 -26.72 -8.28 4.59
C LEU A 211 -26.71 -9.63 5.32
N PRO A 212 -25.64 -10.42 5.15
CA PRO A 212 -25.42 -11.60 5.96
C PRO A 212 -24.99 -11.22 7.39
N GLU A 213 -25.22 -12.09 8.38
CA GLU A 213 -24.75 -11.89 9.77
C GLU A 213 -23.23 -11.69 9.82
N SER A 214 -22.50 -12.38 8.94
CA SER A 214 -21.06 -12.25 8.77
C SER A 214 -20.60 -10.83 8.43
N ALA A 215 -21.42 -9.97 7.80
CA ALA A 215 -21.06 -8.58 7.49
C ALA A 215 -21.13 -7.63 8.70
N CYS A 216 -21.82 -8.00 9.79
CA CYS A 216 -21.95 -7.15 10.97
C CYS A 216 -20.72 -7.29 11.89
N LYS A 217 -20.08 -6.16 12.23
CA LYS A 217 -18.85 -6.15 13.04
C LYS A 217 -18.94 -5.09 14.17
N PRO A 218 -18.96 -5.46 15.46
CA PRO A 218 -18.93 -6.81 16.03
C PRO A 218 -20.25 -7.59 15.84
N GLU A 219 -20.25 -8.86 16.25
CA GLU A 219 -21.42 -9.74 16.17
C GLU A 219 -22.64 -9.18 16.92
N LEU A 220 -23.82 -9.39 16.34
CA LEU A 220 -25.10 -8.95 16.88
C LEU A 220 -25.49 -9.76 18.12
N LYS A 221 -25.99 -9.06 19.15
CA LYS A 221 -26.51 -9.67 20.38
C LYS A 221 -28.04 -9.80 20.39
N ASP A 222 -28.72 -9.10 19.49
CA ASP A 222 -30.18 -9.08 19.46
C ASP A 222 -30.76 -10.44 19.04
N PRO A 223 -31.94 -10.82 19.55
CA PRO A 223 -32.61 -12.05 19.15
C PRO A 223 -33.09 -11.97 17.70
N VAL A 224 -32.94 -13.09 16.98
CA VAL A 224 -33.49 -13.26 15.63
C VAL A 224 -35.02 -13.35 15.71
N ARG A 225 -35.72 -12.75 14.74
CA ARG A 225 -37.19 -12.79 14.62
C ARG A 225 -37.61 -13.26 13.23
N LEU A 226 -38.83 -13.75 13.10
CA LEU A 226 -39.42 -14.01 11.80
C LEU A 226 -39.65 -12.68 11.06
N LEU A 227 -39.21 -12.61 9.80
CA LEU A 227 -39.43 -11.49 8.88
C LEU A 227 -40.40 -11.97 7.78
N PRO A 228 -41.73 -11.76 7.95
CA PRO A 228 -42.74 -12.37 7.07
C PRO A 228 -42.58 -12.02 5.59
N LYS A 229 -42.18 -10.77 5.30
CA LYS A 229 -41.95 -10.27 3.93
C LYS A 229 -40.79 -10.99 3.23
N LEU A 230 -39.73 -11.32 3.98
CA LEU A 230 -38.56 -12.04 3.49
C LEU A 230 -38.75 -13.57 3.55
N ARG A 231 -39.83 -14.05 4.18
CA ARG A 231 -40.12 -15.48 4.42
C ARG A 231 -38.96 -16.22 5.09
N THR A 232 -38.24 -15.51 5.96
CA THR A 232 -37.07 -16.03 6.67
C THR A 232 -36.96 -15.41 8.05
N SER A 233 -36.04 -15.92 8.85
CA SER A 233 -35.70 -15.37 10.16
C SER A 233 -34.47 -14.47 10.05
N GLY A 234 -34.52 -13.29 10.65
CA GLY A 234 -33.44 -12.31 10.60
C GLY A 234 -33.66 -11.16 11.58
N ARG A 235 -33.01 -10.04 11.30
CA ARG A 235 -33.18 -8.77 12.01
C ARG A 235 -33.41 -7.68 10.98
N LEU A 236 -34.30 -6.74 11.29
CA LEU A 236 -34.59 -5.60 10.42
C LEU A 236 -34.23 -4.33 11.19
N TYR A 237 -33.42 -3.50 10.56
CA TYR A 237 -33.01 -2.20 11.06
C TYR A 237 -33.43 -1.12 10.08
N SER A 238 -33.81 0.04 10.59
CA SER A 238 -34.20 1.20 9.79
C SER A 238 -33.77 2.47 10.52
N GLY A 239 -33.45 3.50 9.75
CA GLY A 239 -33.08 4.81 10.27
C GLY A 239 -31.91 5.45 9.54
N PRO A 240 -31.40 6.58 10.06
CA PRO A 240 -30.38 7.36 9.39
C PRO A 240 -29.04 6.63 9.41
N ALA A 241 -28.41 6.49 8.24
CA ALA A 241 -27.17 5.76 8.06
C ALA A 241 -26.20 6.45 7.09
N VAL A 242 -24.91 6.20 7.32
CA VAL A 242 -23.83 6.60 6.44
C VAL A 242 -23.31 5.34 5.74
N LEU A 243 -23.25 5.39 4.41
CA LEU A 243 -22.74 4.33 3.53
C LEU A 243 -21.53 4.85 2.77
N GLY A 244 -20.36 4.27 3.00
CA GLY A 244 -19.13 4.56 2.27
C GLY A 244 -18.77 3.44 1.31
N PHE A 245 -18.38 3.80 0.09
CA PHE A 245 -17.88 2.87 -0.92
C PHE A 245 -16.38 3.08 -1.09
N ARG A 246 -15.63 1.98 -0.94
CA ARG A 246 -14.17 2.01 -0.93
C ARG A 246 -13.58 1.70 -2.29
N GLN A 247 -14.01 0.59 -2.87
CA GLN A 247 -13.49 0.03 -4.11
C GLN A 247 -14.60 -0.71 -4.86
N TRP A 248 -14.43 -0.88 -6.16
CA TRP A 248 -15.29 -1.67 -7.02
C TRP A 248 -14.46 -2.54 -7.96
N SER A 249 -15.06 -3.60 -8.46
CA SER A 249 -14.38 -4.58 -9.31
C SER A 249 -14.05 -3.95 -10.66
N GLU A 250 -12.78 -4.09 -11.07
CA GLU A 250 -12.25 -3.56 -12.32
C GLU A 250 -11.19 -4.51 -12.89
N SER A 251 -10.96 -4.41 -14.20
CA SER A 251 -9.91 -5.18 -14.86
C SER A 251 -8.55 -4.70 -14.36
N SER A 252 -7.75 -5.61 -13.81
CA SER A 252 -6.46 -5.30 -13.20
C SER A 252 -5.50 -6.47 -13.38
N GLU A 253 -4.21 -6.24 -13.13
CA GLU A 253 -3.20 -7.28 -13.13
C GLU A 253 -2.30 -7.20 -11.89
N PHE A 254 -1.87 -8.36 -11.41
CA PHE A 254 -0.86 -8.50 -10.36
C PHE A 254 0.47 -8.93 -10.98
N SER A 255 1.57 -8.39 -10.48
CA SER A 255 2.89 -8.94 -10.75
C SER A 255 3.09 -10.26 -10.01
N SER A 256 3.78 -11.20 -10.64
CA SER A 256 4.21 -12.44 -10.00
C SER A 256 5.08 -12.20 -8.76
N SER A 257 5.14 -13.20 -7.87
CA SER A 257 5.93 -13.16 -6.63
C SER A 257 6.88 -14.35 -6.52
N ALA A 258 7.93 -14.21 -5.70
CA ALA A 258 8.83 -15.31 -5.35
C ALA A 258 8.05 -16.52 -4.78
N SER A 259 7.04 -16.27 -3.95
CA SER A 259 6.19 -17.33 -3.38
C SER A 259 5.40 -18.12 -4.43
N LEU A 260 5.11 -17.57 -5.62
CA LEU A 260 4.52 -18.34 -6.71
C LEU A 260 5.56 -19.24 -7.39
N VAL A 261 6.75 -18.69 -7.67
CA VAL A 261 7.87 -19.44 -8.26
C VAL A 261 8.29 -20.62 -7.36
N GLU A 262 8.30 -20.41 -6.05
CA GLU A 262 8.53 -21.42 -5.02
C GLU A 262 7.58 -22.63 -5.14
N ASN A 263 6.34 -22.43 -5.59
CA ASN A 263 5.32 -23.47 -5.66
C ASN A 263 5.09 -24.03 -7.08
N ALA A 264 5.83 -23.56 -8.08
CA ALA A 264 5.80 -24.12 -9.43
C ALA A 264 6.48 -25.50 -9.52
N SER A 265 5.99 -26.38 -10.40
CA SER A 265 6.71 -27.62 -10.72
C SER A 265 8.08 -27.31 -11.36
N LEU A 266 9.04 -28.22 -11.26
CA LEU A 266 10.35 -28.01 -11.90
C LEU A 266 10.22 -27.87 -13.42
N GLU A 267 9.27 -28.58 -14.04
CA GLU A 267 9.02 -28.49 -15.47
C GLU A 267 8.49 -27.11 -15.88
N SER A 268 7.48 -26.60 -15.16
CA SER A 268 6.94 -25.25 -15.38
C SER A 268 8.01 -24.18 -15.13
N PHE A 269 8.81 -24.33 -14.08
CA PHE A 269 9.92 -23.45 -13.78
C PHE A 269 10.91 -23.35 -14.95
N GLU A 270 11.37 -24.49 -15.47
CA GLU A 270 12.41 -24.53 -16.51
C GLU A 270 11.91 -24.11 -17.89
N THR A 271 10.64 -24.38 -18.22
CA THR A 271 10.11 -24.22 -19.58
C THR A 271 9.14 -23.05 -19.76
N GLU A 272 8.60 -22.50 -18.68
CA GLU A 272 7.65 -21.37 -18.73
C GLU A 272 8.19 -20.17 -17.95
N ILE A 273 8.28 -20.25 -16.62
CA ILE A 273 8.60 -19.11 -15.75
C ILE A 273 9.97 -18.50 -16.07
N LYS A 274 10.99 -19.35 -16.21
CA LYS A 274 12.35 -18.89 -16.53
C LYS A 274 12.42 -18.27 -17.93
N VAL A 275 11.67 -18.79 -18.89
CA VAL A 275 11.66 -18.29 -20.28
C VAL A 275 11.04 -16.90 -20.31
N ASP A 276 9.85 -16.74 -19.74
CA ASP A 276 9.17 -15.43 -19.58
C ASP A 276 10.09 -14.41 -18.87
N GLY A 277 10.75 -14.84 -17.79
CA GLY A 277 11.66 -13.97 -17.04
C GLY A 277 12.84 -13.48 -17.89
N ILE A 278 13.43 -14.35 -18.69
CA ILE A 278 14.53 -14.00 -19.61
C ILE A 278 14.05 -13.02 -20.67
N GLU A 279 12.87 -13.22 -21.24
CA GLU A 279 12.28 -12.31 -22.23
C GLU A 279 12.00 -10.92 -21.64
N ASN A 280 11.49 -10.86 -20.41
CA ASN A 280 11.26 -9.61 -19.68
C ASN A 280 12.58 -8.85 -19.44
N ILE A 281 13.62 -9.53 -18.93
CA ILE A 281 14.93 -8.91 -18.73
C ILE A 281 15.55 -8.43 -20.04
N ARG A 282 15.47 -9.25 -21.10
CA ARG A 282 16.00 -8.87 -22.42
C ARG A 282 15.28 -7.66 -22.99
N SER A 283 13.97 -7.54 -22.76
CA SER A 283 13.19 -6.37 -23.17
C SER A 283 13.64 -5.12 -22.43
N ILE A 284 13.90 -5.22 -21.11
CA ILE A 284 14.45 -4.11 -20.32
C ILE A 284 15.84 -3.71 -20.84
N ARG A 285 16.73 -4.68 -21.02
CA ARG A 285 18.10 -4.42 -21.52
C ARG A 285 18.08 -3.80 -22.91
N LYS A 286 17.26 -4.33 -23.81
CA LYS A 286 17.07 -3.77 -25.16
C LYS A 286 16.57 -2.33 -25.10
N ALA A 287 15.59 -2.03 -24.24
CA ALA A 287 15.09 -0.67 -24.06
C ALA A 287 16.17 0.29 -23.55
N PHE A 288 17.05 -0.17 -22.64
CA PHE A 288 18.24 0.58 -22.22
C PHE A 288 19.22 0.82 -23.37
N ASP A 289 19.60 -0.24 -24.10
CA ASP A 289 20.63 -0.22 -25.14
C ASP A 289 20.19 0.59 -26.38
N GLU A 290 18.91 0.53 -26.75
CA GLU A 290 18.34 1.21 -27.93
C GLU A 290 17.82 2.62 -27.62
N GLY A 291 17.81 3.04 -26.35
CA GLY A 291 17.26 4.33 -25.93
C GLY A 291 15.73 4.41 -26.00
N ASP A 292 15.02 3.27 -25.98
CA ASP A 292 13.55 3.23 -25.86
C ASP A 292 13.12 3.48 -24.42
N TYR A 293 13.26 4.73 -23.97
CA TYR A 293 12.95 5.10 -22.59
C TYR A 293 11.44 5.09 -22.30
N SER A 294 10.60 5.27 -23.32
CA SER A 294 9.16 5.08 -23.21
C SER A 294 8.82 3.62 -22.87
N GLY A 295 9.40 2.67 -23.62
CA GLY A 295 9.28 1.24 -23.35
C GLY A 295 9.85 0.87 -21.99
N LEU A 296 11.01 1.42 -21.62
CA LEU A 296 11.64 1.18 -20.32
C LEU A 296 10.76 1.63 -19.15
N LEU A 297 10.22 2.85 -19.21
CA LEU A 297 9.32 3.39 -18.20
C LEU A 297 8.01 2.61 -18.15
N ASN A 298 7.52 2.06 -19.26
CA ASN A 298 6.34 1.20 -19.23
C ASN A 298 6.64 -0.18 -18.60
N LEU A 299 7.77 -0.80 -18.95
CA LEU A 299 8.18 -2.13 -18.44
C LEU A 299 8.50 -2.11 -16.95
N LEU A 300 9.25 -1.11 -16.51
CA LEU A 300 9.60 -0.91 -15.11
C LEU A 300 8.57 -0.03 -14.39
N GLY A 301 7.47 0.34 -15.05
CA GLY A 301 6.34 1.10 -14.52
C GLY A 301 6.56 2.62 -14.48
N ARG A 302 5.58 3.36 -15.03
CA ARG A 302 5.38 4.80 -14.83
C ARG A 302 5.16 5.08 -13.33
N PRO A 303 5.37 6.32 -12.86
CA PRO A 303 5.15 6.66 -11.47
C PRO A 303 3.75 6.19 -11.06
N ASP A 304 3.70 5.48 -9.94
CA ASP A 304 2.49 5.28 -9.16
C ASP A 304 1.54 4.12 -9.52
N SER A 305 1.90 3.14 -10.37
CA SER A 305 1.23 1.84 -10.21
C SER A 305 1.77 1.20 -8.93
N PRO A 306 0.97 1.00 -7.86
CA PRO A 306 1.45 0.35 -6.66
C PRO A 306 1.83 -1.07 -7.06
N THR A 307 3.11 -1.32 -7.24
CA THR A 307 3.63 -2.67 -7.03
C THR A 307 3.13 -3.06 -5.66
N ILE A 308 2.26 -4.07 -5.59
CA ILE A 308 1.72 -4.63 -4.37
C ILE A 308 2.91 -5.16 -3.58
N ASP A 309 3.49 -4.25 -2.81
CA ASP A 309 4.46 -4.58 -1.82
C ASP A 309 3.69 -5.26 -0.71
N THR A 310 4.03 -6.52 -0.45
CA THR A 310 3.43 -7.29 0.64
C THR A 310 3.71 -6.68 2.02
N SER A 311 4.51 -5.61 2.10
CA SER A 311 4.42 -4.57 3.12
C SER A 311 3.62 -3.37 2.60
N PHE A 312 2.30 -3.42 2.80
CA PHE A 312 1.35 -2.32 2.62
C PHE A 312 1.95 -0.98 3.07
N ASN A 313 2.35 -0.09 2.15
CA ASN A 313 2.64 1.31 2.49
C ASN A 313 1.46 2.17 2.02
N PRO A 314 0.48 2.49 2.87
CA PRO A 314 -0.69 3.28 2.48
C PRO A 314 -0.32 4.68 1.97
N ALA A 315 0.85 5.22 2.34
CA ALA A 315 1.29 6.54 1.88
C ALA A 315 1.66 6.57 0.38
N LEU A 316 1.87 5.41 -0.27
CA LEU A 316 2.10 5.33 -1.72
C LEU A 316 0.79 5.20 -2.52
N LEU A 317 -0.34 4.95 -1.86
CA LEU A 317 -1.67 4.89 -2.50
C LEU A 317 -2.31 6.28 -2.63
N GLU A 318 -1.82 7.28 -1.89
CA GLU A 318 -2.38 8.65 -1.90
C GLU A 318 -1.84 9.52 -3.05
N GLU A 319 -0.73 9.12 -3.70
CA GLU A 319 -0.11 9.89 -4.79
C GLU A 319 -0.79 9.67 -6.15
N THR A 320 -1.63 8.63 -6.30
CA THR A 320 -2.21 8.22 -7.60
C THR A 320 -3.50 8.93 -8.02
N GLU A 321 -4.29 9.49 -7.10
CA GLU A 321 -5.70 9.80 -7.42
C GLU A 321 -5.96 11.21 -8.01
N LYS A 322 -4.92 11.96 -8.36
CA LYS A 322 -5.05 13.19 -9.18
C LYS A 322 -3.86 13.37 -10.13
N MET A 323 -3.79 12.56 -11.17
CA MET A 323 -2.91 12.86 -12.30
C MET A 323 -3.70 13.47 -13.45
N ASP A 324 -3.40 14.74 -13.76
CA ASP A 324 -3.53 15.21 -15.13
C ASP A 324 -2.56 14.36 -15.98
N ILE A 325 -3.07 13.79 -17.06
CA ILE A 325 -2.39 12.81 -17.93
C ILE A 325 -1.17 13.44 -18.67
N ASP A 326 -0.97 14.76 -18.54
CA ASP A 326 -0.10 15.55 -19.39
C ASP A 326 1.14 16.15 -18.68
N VAL A 327 1.59 15.68 -17.51
CA VAL A 327 2.83 16.18 -16.84
C VAL A 327 3.74 15.08 -16.26
N TRP A 328 5.06 15.22 -16.47
CA TRP A 328 6.07 14.20 -16.16
C TRP A 328 7.01 14.56 -15.00
N ASP A 329 7.62 13.56 -14.34
CA ASP A 329 8.76 13.82 -13.44
C ASP A 329 9.95 14.36 -14.26
N PRO A 330 10.75 15.32 -13.73
CA PRO A 330 11.85 15.93 -14.48
C PRO A 330 12.82 14.93 -15.12
N VAL A 331 13.15 13.83 -14.44
CA VAL A 331 14.08 12.83 -14.96
C VAL A 331 13.43 12.01 -16.08
N ASP A 332 12.18 11.62 -15.91
CA ASP A 332 11.43 10.89 -16.93
C ASP A 332 11.23 11.77 -18.18
N ALA A 333 10.91 13.05 -17.99
CA ALA A 333 10.76 14.03 -19.06
C ALA A 333 12.06 14.22 -19.88
N VAL A 334 13.21 14.34 -19.21
CA VAL A 334 14.52 14.46 -19.86
C VAL A 334 14.85 13.22 -20.70
N LEU A 335 14.55 12.02 -20.19
CA LEU A 335 14.74 10.78 -20.97
C LEU A 335 13.86 10.78 -22.23
N LEU A 336 12.59 11.17 -22.10
CA LEU A 336 11.65 11.21 -23.23
C LEU A 336 11.98 12.30 -24.26
N ALA A 337 12.58 13.41 -23.82
CA ALA A 337 12.99 14.51 -24.69
C ALA A 337 14.31 14.21 -25.43
N ASP A 338 15.17 13.34 -24.91
CA ASP A 338 16.47 13.05 -25.50
C ASP A 338 16.41 12.02 -26.64
N LYS A 339 16.73 12.45 -27.87
CA LYS A 339 16.88 11.54 -29.03
C LYS A 339 18.30 11.01 -29.23
N SER A 340 19.28 11.49 -28.47
CA SER A 340 20.69 11.10 -28.60
C SER A 340 21.08 9.88 -27.75
N GLY A 341 20.32 9.60 -26.68
CA GLY A 341 20.60 8.53 -25.72
C GLY A 341 21.69 8.87 -24.69
N PHE A 342 22.08 10.15 -24.57
CA PHE A 342 23.07 10.62 -23.61
C PHE A 342 22.47 11.07 -22.28
N ALA A 343 21.19 11.44 -22.24
CA ALA A 343 20.50 11.87 -21.02
C ALA A 343 20.56 10.80 -19.93
N ILE A 344 20.43 9.53 -20.30
CA ILE A 344 20.52 8.43 -19.32
C ILE A 344 21.89 8.35 -18.64
N ARG A 345 22.95 8.80 -19.32
CA ARG A 345 24.33 8.81 -18.81
C ARG A 345 24.63 10.04 -17.95
N PHE A 346 23.71 11.00 -17.89
CA PHE A 346 23.83 12.16 -17.02
C PHE A 346 23.92 11.70 -15.55
N PRO A 347 24.91 12.15 -14.75
CA PRO A 347 25.17 11.63 -13.42
C PRO A 347 23.96 11.57 -12.48
N TYR A 348 23.12 12.61 -12.47
CA TYR A 348 21.89 12.64 -11.67
C TYR A 348 20.83 11.67 -12.19
N VAL A 349 20.57 11.65 -13.51
CA VAL A 349 19.60 10.77 -14.16
C VAL A 349 19.93 9.31 -13.89
N LEU A 350 21.19 8.90 -14.15
CA LEU A 350 21.62 7.52 -13.95
C LEU A 350 21.47 7.09 -12.48
N ASN A 351 21.89 7.93 -11.54
CA ASN A 351 21.74 7.67 -10.10
C ASN A 351 20.28 7.59 -9.67
N TYR A 352 19.42 8.45 -10.24
CA TYR A 352 17.99 8.45 -9.99
C TYR A 352 17.36 7.15 -10.49
N LEU A 353 17.65 6.72 -11.72
CA LEU A 353 17.13 5.48 -12.29
C LEU A 353 17.64 4.23 -11.56
N ASN A 354 18.93 4.20 -11.23
CA ASN A 354 19.54 3.13 -10.43
C ASN A 354 18.79 2.96 -9.10
N ARG A 355 18.41 4.08 -8.46
CA ARG A 355 17.59 4.06 -7.23
C ARG A 355 16.13 3.68 -7.49
N LYS A 356 15.50 4.30 -8.48
CA LYS A 356 14.10 4.12 -8.85
C LYS A 356 13.79 2.67 -9.22
N PHE A 357 14.71 2.00 -9.90
CA PHE A 357 14.52 0.64 -10.40
C PHE A 357 15.07 -0.45 -9.49
N GLY A 358 15.88 -0.13 -8.45
CA GLY A 358 16.50 -1.12 -7.56
C GLY A 358 15.53 -2.20 -7.06
N ARG A 359 14.45 -1.77 -6.40
CA ARG A 359 13.44 -2.69 -5.86
C ARG A 359 12.61 -3.41 -6.93
N LYS A 360 12.32 -2.74 -8.04
CA LYS A 360 11.53 -3.31 -9.14
C LYS A 360 12.31 -4.40 -9.88
N ILE A 361 13.59 -4.14 -10.18
CA ILE A 361 14.50 -5.14 -10.76
C ILE A 361 14.71 -6.29 -9.79
N TYR A 362 14.98 -6.04 -8.51
CA TYR A 362 15.08 -7.13 -7.53
C TYR A 362 13.86 -8.05 -7.56
N ARG A 363 12.63 -7.48 -7.52
CA ARG A 363 11.40 -8.27 -7.59
C ARG A 363 11.33 -9.11 -8.86
N LEU A 364 11.66 -8.51 -10.00
CA LEU A 364 11.70 -9.22 -11.27
C LEU A 364 12.70 -10.39 -11.24
N LEU A 365 13.90 -10.18 -10.71
CA LEU A 365 14.93 -11.23 -10.59
C LEU A 365 14.45 -12.43 -9.73
N VAL A 366 13.62 -12.18 -8.71
CA VAL A 366 13.12 -13.24 -7.81
C VAL A 366 11.73 -13.77 -8.17
N SER A 367 11.02 -13.15 -9.12
CA SER A 367 9.65 -13.56 -9.50
C SER A 367 9.41 -13.76 -11.00
N ALA A 368 10.39 -13.49 -11.86
CA ALA A 368 10.29 -13.41 -13.31
C ALA A 368 9.41 -12.27 -13.87
N GLY A 369 8.69 -11.52 -13.01
CA GLY A 369 7.95 -10.33 -13.40
C GLY A 369 6.80 -10.55 -14.39
N PHE A 370 6.27 -11.77 -14.53
CA PHE A 370 5.12 -12.00 -15.40
C PHE A 370 3.84 -11.43 -14.80
N SER A 371 3.00 -10.86 -15.66
CA SER A 371 1.69 -10.31 -15.26
C SER A 371 0.62 -11.40 -15.19
N LEU A 372 -0.24 -11.31 -14.18
CA LEU A 372 -1.35 -12.21 -13.92
C LEU A 372 -2.66 -11.42 -13.81
N PRO A 373 -3.74 -11.82 -14.50
CA PRO A 373 -5.03 -11.15 -14.36
C PRO A 373 -5.53 -11.24 -12.92
N SER A 374 -5.96 -10.11 -12.38
CA SER A 374 -6.48 -10.00 -11.01
C SER A 374 -7.94 -9.60 -10.97
N PHE A 375 -8.61 -10.05 -9.92
CA PHE A 375 -10.05 -9.96 -9.78
C PHE A 375 -10.46 -9.72 -8.33
N ALA A 376 -11.59 -9.07 -8.13
CA ALA A 376 -12.33 -9.19 -6.89
C ALA A 376 -12.93 -10.59 -6.79
N LEU A 377 -12.75 -11.25 -5.66
CA LEU A 377 -13.32 -12.55 -5.35
C LEU A 377 -14.81 -12.37 -5.00
N VAL A 378 -15.66 -13.07 -5.73
CA VAL A 378 -17.12 -12.98 -5.63
C VAL A 378 -17.69 -14.39 -5.46
N ASP A 379 -18.88 -14.49 -4.91
CA ASP A 379 -19.61 -15.75 -4.82
C ASP A 379 -20.64 -15.88 -5.95
N ASP A 380 -21.30 -17.03 -6.04
CA ASP A 380 -22.30 -17.35 -7.06
C ASP A 380 -23.74 -16.97 -6.66
N GLY A 381 -23.91 -16.16 -5.60
CA GLY A 381 -25.21 -15.75 -5.10
C GLY A 381 -26.05 -14.95 -6.10
N ILE A 382 -27.34 -15.26 -6.15
CA ILE A 382 -28.36 -14.67 -7.03
C ILE A 382 -29.57 -14.21 -6.22
N LEU A 383 -30.13 -13.06 -6.60
CA LEU A 383 -31.40 -12.55 -6.08
C LEU A 383 -32.11 -11.74 -7.17
N VAL A 384 -33.26 -12.25 -7.64
CA VAL A 384 -34.05 -11.62 -8.71
C VAL A 384 -35.54 -11.72 -8.43
N GLU A 385 -36.28 -10.72 -8.92
CA GLU A 385 -37.73 -10.78 -9.01
C GLU A 385 -38.12 -11.37 -10.36
N HIS A 386 -39.07 -12.30 -10.35
CA HIS A 386 -39.68 -12.85 -11.55
C HIS A 386 -41.12 -13.31 -11.27
N GLU A 387 -42.08 -12.75 -12.02
CA GLU A 387 -43.52 -13.05 -11.90
C GLU A 387 -44.09 -12.80 -10.49
N GLY A 388 -43.69 -11.71 -9.85
CA GLY A 388 -44.09 -11.33 -8.50
C GLY A 388 -43.48 -12.22 -7.41
N LYS A 389 -42.50 -13.07 -7.76
CA LYS A 389 -41.80 -13.96 -6.82
C LYS A 389 -40.33 -13.59 -6.76
N ILE A 390 -39.78 -13.69 -5.55
CA ILE A 390 -38.34 -13.58 -5.34
C ILE A 390 -37.72 -14.96 -5.53
N LEU A 391 -36.75 -15.05 -6.44
CA LEU A 391 -35.93 -16.23 -6.67
C LEU A 391 -34.51 -15.91 -6.17
N SER A 392 -33.90 -16.87 -5.47
CA SER A 392 -32.54 -16.72 -4.96
C SER A 392 -31.81 -18.06 -4.87
N ALA A 393 -30.50 -18.04 -5.08
CA ALA A 393 -29.61 -19.19 -4.93
C ALA A 393 -28.24 -18.73 -4.41
N SER A 394 -27.47 -19.64 -3.83
CA SER A 394 -26.06 -19.45 -3.41
C SER A 394 -25.39 -20.80 -3.26
N ASP A 395 -24.08 -20.87 -3.49
CA ASP A 395 -23.25 -22.07 -3.43
C ASP A 395 -23.83 -23.24 -4.26
N TRP A 396 -24.23 -22.96 -5.50
CA TRP A 396 -24.84 -23.90 -6.44
C TRP A 396 -23.93 -24.28 -7.60
N ILE A 397 -22.85 -23.53 -7.88
CA ILE A 397 -21.83 -23.96 -8.85
C ILE A 397 -20.96 -25.09 -8.26
N PRO A 398 -20.31 -25.94 -9.08
CA PRO A 398 -19.42 -26.97 -8.59
C PRO A 398 -18.21 -26.39 -7.84
N ARG A 399 -17.70 -27.11 -6.83
CA ARG A 399 -16.55 -26.65 -6.02
C ARG A 399 -15.25 -26.58 -6.81
N ASP A 400 -15.13 -27.35 -7.88
CA ASP A 400 -13.97 -27.38 -8.79
C ASP A 400 -14.09 -26.36 -9.93
N ALA A 401 -15.09 -25.48 -9.90
CA ALA A 401 -15.42 -24.58 -10.99
C ALA A 401 -15.40 -23.09 -10.60
N ALA A 402 -15.24 -22.23 -11.60
CA ALA A 402 -15.27 -20.79 -11.47
C ALA A 402 -16.00 -20.12 -12.64
N LEU A 403 -16.45 -18.87 -12.43
CA LEU A 403 -16.91 -17.97 -13.50
C LEU A 403 -16.06 -16.72 -13.51
N ASN A 404 -15.61 -16.31 -14.69
CA ASN A 404 -14.80 -15.12 -14.91
C ASN A 404 -14.82 -14.77 -16.42
N HIS A 405 -13.99 -13.82 -16.83
CA HIS A 405 -13.88 -13.35 -18.22
C HIS A 405 -12.65 -13.89 -18.99
N LEU A 406 -11.89 -14.81 -18.41
CA LEU A 406 -10.72 -15.41 -19.08
C LEU A 406 -11.16 -16.36 -20.19
N GLU A 407 -10.36 -16.41 -21.25
CA GLU A 407 -10.57 -17.36 -22.37
C GLU A 407 -10.07 -18.77 -22.03
N ALA A 408 -9.12 -18.89 -21.09
CA ALA A 408 -8.55 -20.15 -20.67
C ALA A 408 -9.62 -21.10 -20.09
N GLU A 409 -9.56 -22.39 -20.44
CA GLU A 409 -10.51 -23.38 -19.92
C GLU A 409 -10.28 -23.70 -18.43
N LYS A 410 -9.06 -23.47 -17.93
CA LYS A 410 -8.64 -23.77 -16.56
C LYS A 410 -7.72 -22.67 -16.04
N SER A 411 -7.70 -22.51 -14.72
CA SER A 411 -6.70 -21.67 -14.06
C SER A 411 -6.39 -22.16 -12.65
N LEU A 412 -5.35 -21.59 -12.04
CA LEU A 412 -5.16 -21.63 -10.60
C LEU A 412 -5.64 -20.31 -10.01
N CYS A 413 -6.61 -20.35 -9.08
CA CYS A 413 -7.01 -19.19 -8.30
C CYS A 413 -6.06 -19.02 -7.10
N VAL A 414 -5.40 -17.87 -7.02
CA VAL A 414 -4.36 -17.57 -6.04
C VAL A 414 -4.77 -16.37 -5.20
N ARG A 415 -4.68 -16.52 -3.87
CA ARG A 415 -4.82 -15.42 -2.92
C ARG A 415 -3.52 -15.21 -2.16
N TYR A 416 -3.15 -13.95 -1.95
CA TYR A 416 -1.98 -13.57 -1.17
C TYR A 416 -2.34 -13.33 0.32
N PRO A 417 -1.43 -13.66 1.26
CA PRO A 417 -0.16 -14.34 1.05
C PRO A 417 -0.32 -15.84 0.76
N VAL A 418 0.54 -16.38 -0.11
CA VAL A 418 0.58 -17.83 -0.41
C VAL A 418 1.26 -18.59 0.72
N ARG A 419 0.52 -19.45 1.42
CA ARG A 419 1.03 -20.27 2.54
C ARG A 419 1.74 -21.51 2.03
N SER A 420 1.13 -22.23 1.09
CA SER A 420 1.76 -23.31 0.34
C SER A 420 1.10 -23.48 -1.04
N ASP A 421 1.59 -24.45 -1.81
CA ASP A 421 0.98 -24.99 -3.03
C ASP A 421 -0.52 -25.32 -2.90
N ARG A 422 -1.00 -25.59 -1.69
CA ARG A 422 -2.42 -25.83 -1.36
C ARG A 422 -3.30 -24.59 -1.56
N ASP A 423 -2.72 -23.40 -1.49
CA ASP A 423 -3.45 -22.13 -1.73
C ASP A 423 -3.63 -21.82 -3.22
N LEU A 424 -2.96 -22.56 -4.10
CA LEU A 424 -3.11 -22.48 -5.55
C LEU A 424 -4.26 -23.40 -5.92
N LEU A 425 -5.48 -22.85 -6.01
CA LEU A 425 -6.70 -23.64 -6.17
C LEU A 425 -6.94 -23.98 -7.65
N PRO A 426 -6.83 -25.25 -8.07
CA PRO A 426 -7.12 -25.64 -9.45
C PRO A 426 -8.62 -25.58 -9.71
N VAL A 427 -9.04 -24.81 -10.71
CA VAL A 427 -10.45 -24.64 -11.06
C VAL A 427 -10.67 -24.61 -12.58
N ARG A 428 -11.76 -25.22 -13.03
CA ARG A 428 -12.23 -25.18 -14.43
C ARG A 428 -13.21 -24.03 -14.64
N HIS A 429 -13.23 -23.45 -15.82
CA HIS A 429 -14.14 -22.35 -16.12
C HIS A 429 -15.41 -22.88 -16.79
N LEU A 430 -16.59 -22.46 -16.31
CA LEU A 430 -17.86 -22.98 -16.83
C LEU A 430 -18.27 -22.27 -18.12
N SER A 431 -18.64 -23.08 -19.12
CA SER A 431 -19.28 -22.61 -20.34
C SER A 431 -20.76 -22.24 -20.11
N ASP A 432 -21.35 -21.44 -21.01
CA ASP A 432 -22.78 -21.12 -20.95
C ASP A 432 -23.67 -22.36 -21.11
N ALA A 433 -23.21 -23.33 -21.90
CA ALA A 433 -23.90 -24.60 -22.12
C ALA A 433 -24.06 -25.42 -20.83
N GLU A 434 -23.10 -25.32 -19.90
CA GLU A 434 -23.18 -25.94 -18.58
C GLU A 434 -23.89 -25.04 -17.57
N LEU A 435 -23.58 -23.74 -17.58
CA LEU A 435 -24.02 -22.78 -16.57
C LEU A 435 -25.54 -22.55 -16.57
N ILE A 436 -26.15 -22.41 -17.76
CA ILE A 436 -27.57 -22.07 -17.89
C ILE A 436 -28.48 -23.18 -17.34
N PRO A 437 -28.27 -24.48 -17.66
CA PRO A 437 -29.02 -25.57 -17.03
C PRO A 437 -28.87 -25.59 -15.51
N MET A 438 -27.65 -25.39 -15.00
CA MET A 438 -27.38 -25.37 -13.56
C MET A 438 -28.07 -24.20 -12.86
N LEU A 439 -28.04 -23.01 -13.45
CA LEU A 439 -28.73 -21.82 -12.98
C LEU A 439 -30.25 -22.06 -12.90
N THR A 440 -30.83 -22.64 -13.94
CA THR A 440 -32.26 -22.96 -14.03
C THR A 440 -32.67 -23.92 -12.92
N GLN A 441 -31.87 -24.96 -12.70
CA GLN A 441 -32.07 -25.93 -11.61
C GLN A 441 -31.92 -25.29 -10.23
N ALA A 442 -30.89 -24.46 -10.02
CA ALA A 442 -30.62 -23.79 -8.75
C ALA A 442 -31.76 -22.86 -8.32
N LEU A 443 -32.40 -22.19 -9.29
CA LEU A 443 -33.58 -21.35 -9.05
C LEU A 443 -34.90 -22.15 -8.97
N GLY A 444 -34.85 -23.47 -9.07
CA GLY A 444 -36.01 -24.36 -8.96
C GLY A 444 -37.04 -24.17 -10.08
N ARG A 445 -36.59 -23.77 -11.28
CA ARG A 445 -37.45 -23.55 -12.45
C ARG A 445 -37.24 -24.66 -13.47
N LYS A 446 -38.24 -24.86 -14.34
CA LYS A 446 -38.12 -25.77 -15.50
C LYS A 446 -37.42 -25.08 -16.67
N GLU A 447 -37.64 -23.78 -16.80
CA GLU A 447 -37.11 -22.92 -17.85
C GLU A 447 -37.03 -21.49 -17.31
N LEU A 448 -36.07 -20.71 -17.79
CA LEU A 448 -35.92 -19.29 -17.51
C LEU A 448 -35.96 -18.52 -18.83
N PRO A 449 -36.61 -17.34 -18.88
CA PRO A 449 -36.57 -16.50 -20.08
C PRO A 449 -35.14 -16.03 -20.39
N ASP A 450 -34.78 -15.96 -21.67
CA ASP A 450 -33.45 -15.51 -22.12
C ASP A 450 -33.08 -14.13 -21.57
N SER A 451 -34.05 -13.22 -21.46
CA SER A 451 -33.83 -11.88 -20.89
C SER A 451 -33.43 -11.92 -19.41
N LEU A 452 -33.99 -12.86 -18.64
CA LEU A 452 -33.66 -13.05 -17.24
C LEU A 452 -32.30 -13.74 -17.08
N ILE A 453 -32.00 -14.73 -17.92
CA ILE A 453 -30.68 -15.37 -17.97
C ILE A 453 -29.62 -14.32 -18.27
N HIS A 454 -29.80 -13.54 -19.33
CA HIS A 454 -28.87 -12.46 -19.71
C HIS A 454 -28.69 -11.45 -18.57
N PHE A 455 -29.78 -11.06 -17.90
CA PHE A 455 -29.70 -10.16 -16.74
C PHE A 455 -28.85 -10.75 -15.62
N ILE A 456 -29.10 -12.00 -15.20
CA ILE A 456 -28.36 -12.65 -14.11
C ILE A 456 -26.88 -12.79 -14.47
N LEU A 457 -26.58 -13.27 -15.67
CA LEU A 457 -25.21 -13.46 -16.14
C LEU A 457 -24.45 -12.12 -16.12
N THR A 458 -24.97 -11.08 -16.77
CA THR A 458 -24.26 -9.81 -16.91
C THR A 458 -24.22 -8.98 -15.62
N ARG A 459 -25.21 -9.09 -14.73
CA ARG A 459 -25.34 -8.20 -13.56
C ARG A 459 -24.96 -8.83 -12.22
N GLN A 460 -24.89 -10.16 -12.14
CA GLN A 460 -24.67 -10.85 -10.85
C GLN A 460 -23.58 -11.94 -10.87
N LEU A 461 -23.28 -12.54 -12.04
CA LEU A 461 -22.32 -13.65 -12.13
C LEU A 461 -21.05 -13.34 -12.94
N ARG A 462 -21.14 -12.56 -14.02
CA ARG A 462 -20.02 -12.12 -14.87
C ARG A 462 -19.87 -10.61 -14.81
N MET A 463 -19.66 -10.14 -13.59
CA MET A 463 -19.41 -8.73 -13.29
C MET A 463 -17.98 -8.39 -13.75
N GLU A 464 -17.78 -7.15 -14.19
CA GLU A 464 -16.48 -6.69 -14.66
C GLU A 464 -15.43 -6.83 -13.54
N GLY A 465 -14.26 -7.41 -13.84
CA GLY A 465 -13.19 -7.60 -12.86
C GLY A 465 -13.53 -8.57 -11.71
N ALA A 466 -14.55 -9.42 -11.85
CA ALA A 466 -14.96 -10.38 -10.82
C ALA A 466 -14.53 -11.82 -11.16
N TYR A 467 -14.23 -12.58 -10.10
CA TYR A 467 -13.95 -14.01 -10.17
C TYR A 467 -14.86 -14.76 -9.19
N VAL A 468 -15.81 -15.52 -9.73
CA VAL A 468 -16.81 -16.22 -8.93
C VAL A 468 -16.32 -17.59 -8.52
N LEU A 469 -16.39 -17.88 -7.22
CA LEU A 469 -16.10 -19.19 -6.63
C LEU A 469 -17.17 -19.63 -5.64
N HIS A 470 -17.30 -20.95 -5.46
CA HIS A 470 -18.04 -21.53 -4.36
C HIS A 470 -17.37 -21.18 -3.02
N SER A 471 -18.15 -20.84 -1.98
CA SER A 471 -17.61 -20.41 -0.67
C SER A 471 -16.65 -21.42 -0.03
N GLU A 472 -16.99 -22.71 -0.03
CA GLU A 472 -16.13 -23.79 0.47
C GLU A 472 -14.77 -23.89 -0.25
N THR A 473 -14.72 -23.53 -1.53
CA THR A 473 -13.47 -23.49 -2.29
C THR A 473 -12.64 -22.26 -1.90
N ALA A 474 -13.27 -21.09 -1.82
CA ALA A 474 -12.61 -19.86 -1.34
C ALA A 474 -12.00 -20.05 0.06
N LYS A 475 -12.70 -20.73 0.98
CA LYS A 475 -12.20 -21.00 2.34
C LYS A 475 -10.88 -21.79 2.37
N LEU A 476 -10.56 -22.59 1.34
CA LEU A 476 -9.34 -23.41 1.31
C LEU A 476 -8.07 -22.56 1.32
N ASN A 477 -8.05 -21.43 0.60
CA ASN A 477 -6.96 -20.45 0.66
C ASN A 477 -7.26 -19.30 1.63
N GLY A 478 -8.19 -19.54 2.57
CA GLY A 478 -8.61 -18.60 3.61
C GLY A 478 -9.53 -17.47 3.13
N GLY A 479 -9.94 -17.47 1.86
CA GLY A 479 -10.75 -16.43 1.21
C GLY A 479 -12.14 -16.27 1.83
N ASP A 480 -12.65 -15.04 1.75
CA ASP A 480 -14.05 -14.68 1.96
C ASP A 480 -14.50 -13.64 0.91
N PHE A 481 -15.75 -13.19 0.98
CA PHE A 481 -16.33 -12.30 -0.04
C PHE A 481 -16.51 -10.87 0.49
N ASP A 482 -15.62 -10.41 1.38
CA ASP A 482 -15.60 -9.03 1.89
C ASP A 482 -14.87 -8.02 0.97
N PHE A 483 -14.66 -8.45 -0.29
CA PHE A 483 -13.83 -7.87 -1.35
C PHE A 483 -12.35 -8.30 -1.29
N ASP A 484 -12.11 -9.59 -1.03
CA ASP A 484 -10.80 -10.19 -1.25
C ASP A 484 -10.37 -10.06 -2.72
N THR A 485 -9.10 -9.80 -2.96
CA THR A 485 -8.53 -9.77 -4.32
C THR A 485 -7.70 -11.02 -4.57
N ILE A 486 -7.88 -11.64 -5.72
CA ILE A 486 -7.14 -12.82 -6.18
C ILE A 486 -6.48 -12.54 -7.52
N CYS A 487 -5.48 -13.34 -7.89
CA CYS A 487 -5.04 -13.45 -9.27
C CYS A 487 -5.27 -14.87 -9.80
N ALA A 488 -5.35 -14.99 -11.12
CA ALA A 488 -5.48 -16.27 -11.80
C ALA A 488 -4.22 -16.58 -12.61
N ILE A 489 -3.75 -17.82 -12.54
CA ILE A 489 -2.72 -18.37 -13.44
C ILE A 489 -3.45 -19.14 -14.53
N PRO A 490 -3.60 -18.59 -15.76
CA PRO A 490 -4.42 -19.21 -16.78
C PRO A 490 -3.64 -20.27 -17.58
N SER A 491 -4.33 -21.32 -18.02
CA SER A 491 -3.70 -22.49 -18.66
C SER A 491 -3.24 -22.27 -20.10
N ASP A 492 -3.73 -21.22 -20.76
CA ASP A 492 -3.29 -20.80 -22.09
C ASP A 492 -1.86 -20.22 -22.07
N LYS A 493 -1.49 -19.54 -20.97
CA LYS A 493 -0.16 -18.97 -20.76
C LYS A 493 0.78 -19.88 -19.99
N PHE A 494 0.28 -20.58 -18.96
CA PHE A 494 1.08 -21.46 -18.10
C PHE A 494 0.50 -22.89 -18.03
N PRO A 495 0.40 -23.60 -19.16
CA PRO A 495 -0.25 -24.91 -19.23
C PRO A 495 0.34 -25.92 -18.25
N LYS A 496 1.68 -26.02 -18.14
CA LYS A 496 2.34 -27.00 -17.29
C LYS A 496 2.25 -26.65 -15.81
N PHE A 497 2.24 -25.37 -15.47
CA PHE A 497 1.98 -24.96 -14.09
C PHE A 497 0.58 -25.39 -13.67
N VAL A 498 -0.43 -25.07 -14.49
CA VAL A 498 -1.82 -25.41 -14.21
C VAL A 498 -1.98 -26.94 -14.16
N GLU A 499 -1.56 -27.65 -15.20
CA GLU A 499 -1.66 -29.12 -15.28
C GLU A 499 -0.94 -29.82 -14.13
N GLY A 500 0.26 -29.37 -13.76
CA GLY A 500 1.01 -29.92 -12.64
C GLY A 500 0.21 -29.85 -11.34
N ARG A 501 -0.50 -28.74 -11.10
CA ARG A 501 -1.31 -28.59 -9.89
C ARG A 501 -2.61 -29.39 -9.94
N PHE A 502 -3.24 -29.52 -11.11
CA PHE A 502 -4.42 -30.38 -11.33
C PHE A 502 -4.08 -31.86 -11.12
N ALA A 503 -2.91 -32.32 -11.58
CA ALA A 503 -2.47 -33.70 -11.41
C ALA A 503 -2.32 -34.10 -9.94
N VAL A 504 -1.80 -33.19 -9.10
CA VAL A 504 -1.69 -33.38 -7.64
C VAL A 504 -3.06 -33.20 -6.96
N GLY A 505 -3.83 -32.19 -7.37
CA GLY A 505 -5.09 -31.78 -6.73
C GLY A 505 -6.27 -32.74 -6.87
N CYS A 506 -6.20 -33.73 -7.78
CA CYS A 506 -7.21 -34.78 -7.90
C CYS A 506 -6.98 -35.99 -6.96
N GLN A 507 -5.82 -36.10 -6.30
CA GLN A 507 -5.49 -37.25 -5.46
C GLN A 507 -5.80 -37.04 -3.96
N ASP A 508 -5.86 -35.79 -3.50
CA ASP A 508 -6.09 -35.46 -2.09
C ASP A 508 -7.59 -35.26 -1.79
N LYS A 509 -8.21 -36.26 -1.17
CA LYS A 509 -9.62 -36.19 -0.75
C LYS A 509 -9.83 -35.01 0.23
N PRO A 510 -10.90 -34.21 0.07
CA PRO A 510 -11.24 -33.12 1.00
C PRO A 510 -11.38 -33.54 2.47
N GLU A 511 -11.67 -34.82 2.72
CA GLU A 511 -11.98 -35.36 4.05
C GLU A 511 -10.73 -35.66 4.91
N GLU A 512 -9.54 -35.78 4.31
CA GLU A 512 -8.26 -36.00 5.03
C GLU A 512 -7.51 -34.70 5.33
N LYS A 513 -8.09 -33.54 4.97
CA LYS A 513 -7.54 -32.22 5.27
C LYS A 513 -7.58 -32.00 6.79
N LYS A 514 -6.46 -32.26 7.49
CA LYS A 514 -6.12 -31.53 8.71
C LYS A 514 -6.03 -30.05 8.32
N ASN A 515 -7.17 -29.40 8.44
CA ASN A 515 -7.41 -28.09 7.87
C ASN A 515 -6.50 -27.03 8.51
N THR A 516 -5.70 -26.36 7.68
CA THR A 516 -5.28 -24.96 7.88
C THR A 516 -6.46 -23.99 7.69
N THR A 517 -7.67 -24.40 8.09
CA THR A 517 -8.81 -23.50 8.23
C THR A 517 -8.62 -22.68 9.49
N LYS A 518 -9.12 -21.43 9.48
CA LYS A 518 -9.23 -20.57 10.67
C LYS A 518 -9.56 -21.42 11.90
N ASN A 519 -8.60 -21.55 12.81
CA ASN A 519 -8.80 -22.34 14.03
C ASN A 519 -9.94 -21.65 14.78
N LYS A 520 -11.12 -22.30 14.86
CA LYS A 520 -12.31 -21.75 15.54
C LYS A 520 -12.14 -21.83 17.06
N ALA A 521 -10.99 -21.39 17.57
CA ALA A 521 -10.81 -21.07 18.97
C ALA A 521 -11.85 -20.01 19.38
N LYS A 522 -12.18 -19.95 20.68
CA LYS A 522 -13.11 -18.94 21.18
C LYS A 522 -12.49 -17.56 20.95
N LYS A 523 -13.25 -16.64 20.34
CA LYS A 523 -12.78 -15.25 20.16
C LYS A 523 -12.28 -14.67 21.48
N ALA A 524 -11.13 -14.01 21.43
CA ALA A 524 -10.60 -13.31 22.58
C ALA A 524 -11.53 -12.15 22.97
N HIS A 525 -11.78 -12.01 24.27
CA HIS A 525 -12.66 -10.97 24.81
C HIS A 525 -12.10 -10.44 26.13
N ALA A 526 -11.05 -9.63 26.02
CA ALA A 526 -10.45 -8.96 27.15
C ALA A 526 -11.43 -7.97 27.80
N ILE A 527 -11.16 -7.64 29.06
CA ILE A 527 -11.92 -6.61 29.76
C ILE A 527 -11.48 -5.24 29.24
N TRP A 528 -12.41 -4.30 29.14
CA TRP A 528 -12.22 -2.99 28.48
C TRP A 528 -10.97 -2.20 28.91
N TRP A 529 -10.58 -2.25 30.18
CA TRP A 529 -9.39 -1.53 30.69
C TRP A 529 -8.04 -2.11 30.23
N ASN A 530 -8.04 -3.22 29.49
CA ASN A 530 -6.85 -3.81 28.87
C ASN A 530 -6.68 -3.38 27.40
N LEU A 531 -7.38 -2.34 26.95
CA LEU A 531 -7.37 -1.92 25.55
C LEU A 531 -5.97 -1.64 25.01
N GLU A 532 -5.16 -0.86 25.72
CA GLU A 532 -3.80 -0.52 25.29
C GLU A 532 -2.91 -1.76 25.22
N HIS A 533 -3.05 -2.67 26.18
CA HIS A 533 -2.33 -3.94 26.17
C HIS A 533 -2.72 -4.81 24.96
N VAL A 534 -4.02 -4.90 24.64
CA VAL A 534 -4.51 -5.61 23.44
C VAL A 534 -3.96 -4.96 22.16
N ALA A 535 -3.92 -3.63 22.10
CA ALA A 535 -3.37 -2.90 20.97
C ALA A 535 -1.85 -3.12 20.82
N MET A 536 -1.09 -3.14 21.92
CA MET A 536 0.34 -3.45 21.92
C MET A 536 0.60 -4.87 21.41
N ASN A 537 -0.19 -5.85 21.85
CA ASN A 537 -0.10 -7.24 21.35
C ASN A 537 -0.47 -7.36 19.86
N ALA A 538 -1.35 -6.49 19.34
CA ALA A 538 -1.77 -6.50 17.94
C ALA A 538 -0.64 -6.12 16.96
N ARG A 539 0.43 -5.45 17.45
CA ARG A 539 1.65 -5.15 16.69
C ARG A 539 2.36 -6.44 16.22
N GLY A 540 2.25 -7.50 17.02
CA GLY A 540 3.00 -8.75 16.89
C GLY A 540 4.43 -8.63 17.43
N SER A 541 4.98 -9.73 17.95
CA SER A 541 6.39 -9.80 18.39
C SER A 541 7.30 -9.99 17.17
N GLY A 542 8.31 -9.15 16.98
CA GLY A 542 9.11 -9.07 15.75
C GLY A 542 9.59 -10.43 15.20
N ARG A 543 10.04 -11.34 16.08
CA ARG A 543 10.56 -12.67 15.70
C ARG A 543 9.49 -13.67 15.24
N TYR A 544 8.27 -13.53 15.76
CA TYR A 544 7.11 -14.38 15.50
C TYR A 544 6.07 -13.67 14.61
N SER A 545 6.49 -12.57 13.99
CA SER A 545 5.68 -11.82 13.04
C SER A 545 5.50 -12.60 11.74
N ILE A 546 4.40 -12.31 11.05
CA ILE A 546 4.06 -12.89 9.74
C ILE A 546 5.22 -12.77 8.74
N GLY A 547 5.89 -11.62 8.69
CA GLY A 547 7.02 -11.40 7.78
C GLY A 547 8.23 -12.29 8.12
N SER A 548 8.56 -12.39 9.41
CA SER A 548 9.67 -13.23 9.91
C SER A 548 9.44 -14.72 9.63
N ILE A 549 8.22 -15.21 9.90
CA ILE A 549 7.83 -16.61 9.62
C ILE A 549 7.81 -16.86 8.11
N THR A 550 7.30 -15.92 7.31
CA THR A 550 7.27 -16.05 5.84
C THR A 550 8.69 -16.18 5.26
N ASN A 551 9.63 -15.34 5.70
CA ASN A 551 11.02 -15.42 5.26
C ASN A 551 11.67 -16.76 5.64
N LEU A 552 11.48 -17.23 6.88
CA LEU A 552 12.02 -18.51 7.32
C LEU A 552 11.42 -19.69 6.51
N LYS A 553 10.11 -19.62 6.24
CA LYS A 553 9.41 -20.60 5.39
C LYS A 553 10.00 -20.66 3.99
N THR A 554 10.24 -19.51 3.36
CA THR A 554 10.92 -19.42 2.07
C THR A 554 12.32 -20.05 2.14
N SER A 555 13.09 -19.77 3.20
CA SER A 555 14.42 -20.37 3.40
C SER A 555 14.37 -21.90 3.54
N CYS A 556 13.33 -22.45 4.19
CA CYS A 556 13.13 -23.90 4.26
C CYS A 556 12.99 -24.52 2.86
N LEU A 557 12.19 -23.92 1.96
CA LEU A 557 12.07 -24.40 0.58
C LEU A 557 13.40 -24.29 -0.18
N ALA A 558 14.10 -23.17 -0.03
CA ALA A 558 15.41 -22.97 -0.65
C ALA A 558 16.42 -24.04 -0.21
N ALA A 559 16.36 -24.47 1.05
CA ALA A 559 17.19 -25.52 1.63
C ALA A 559 16.67 -26.96 1.41
N GLY A 560 15.52 -27.15 0.75
CA GLY A 560 14.91 -28.48 0.54
C GLY A 560 14.29 -29.11 1.79
N LYS A 561 13.97 -28.30 2.80
CA LYS A 561 13.42 -28.69 4.11
C LYS A 561 11.89 -28.60 4.12
N ILE A 562 11.23 -29.55 3.45
CA ILE A 562 9.78 -29.51 3.19
C ILE A 562 8.94 -29.74 4.45
N ASP A 563 9.41 -30.57 5.39
CA ASP A 563 8.67 -30.85 6.64
C ASP A 563 8.63 -29.60 7.52
N GLU A 564 9.78 -28.94 7.68
CA GLU A 564 9.92 -27.68 8.41
C GLU A 564 9.11 -26.55 7.74
N PHE A 565 9.07 -26.53 6.41
CA PHE A 565 8.20 -25.61 5.65
C PHE A 565 6.72 -25.80 6.01
N ASN A 566 6.24 -27.05 6.05
CA ASN A 566 4.85 -27.36 6.37
C ASN A 566 4.49 -26.96 7.82
N GLU A 567 5.39 -27.22 8.78
CA GLU A 567 5.20 -26.78 10.16
C GLU A 567 5.10 -25.24 10.27
N LEU A 568 5.93 -24.50 9.52
CA LEU A 568 5.89 -23.04 9.50
C LEU A 568 4.65 -22.49 8.79
N ALA A 569 4.06 -23.21 7.83
CA ALA A 569 2.81 -22.82 7.21
C ALA A 569 1.66 -22.77 8.25
N ASP A 570 1.63 -23.72 9.18
CA ASP A 570 0.68 -23.72 10.30
C ASP A 570 0.95 -22.55 11.26
N GLN A 571 2.22 -22.26 11.57
CA GLN A 571 2.58 -21.13 12.44
C GLN A 571 2.26 -19.78 11.80
N LEU A 572 2.40 -19.67 10.47
CA LEU A 572 2.00 -18.49 9.71
C LEU A 572 0.48 -18.25 9.81
N GLN A 573 -0.33 -19.32 9.76
CA GLN A 573 -1.77 -19.22 9.96
C GLN A 573 -2.10 -18.77 11.39
N ASN A 574 -1.44 -19.34 12.40
CA ASN A 574 -1.61 -18.93 13.80
C ASN A 574 -1.28 -17.44 13.99
N ALA A 575 -0.22 -16.94 13.35
CA ALA A 575 0.15 -15.53 13.38
C ALA A 575 -0.89 -14.61 12.71
N LEU A 576 -1.52 -15.06 11.62
CA LEU A 576 -2.60 -14.34 10.95
C LEU A 576 -3.89 -14.27 11.80
N ASP A 577 -4.17 -15.33 12.54
CA ASP A 577 -5.39 -15.46 13.35
C ASP A 577 -5.26 -14.94 14.79
N ALA A 578 -4.04 -14.70 15.28
CA ALA A 578 -3.75 -14.39 16.69
C ALA A 578 -4.60 -13.24 17.27
N LEU A 579 -4.76 -12.15 16.51
CA LEU A 579 -5.52 -10.97 16.94
C LEU A 579 -7.02 -11.27 17.09
N LYS A 580 -7.58 -12.10 16.20
CA LYS A 580 -9.02 -12.37 16.15
C LYS A 580 -9.42 -13.56 17.04
N TRP A 581 -8.52 -14.54 17.19
CA TRP A 581 -8.90 -15.88 17.64
C TRP A 581 -8.20 -16.37 18.91
N GLY A 582 -7.40 -15.54 19.60
CA GLY A 582 -6.73 -15.97 20.85
C GLY A 582 -5.73 -17.13 20.65
N VAL A 583 -5.39 -17.41 19.39
CA VAL A 583 -4.37 -18.38 18.98
C VAL A 583 -3.00 -17.72 19.12
N LYS A 584 -1.97 -18.50 19.41
CA LYS A 584 -0.58 -18.02 19.50
C LYS A 584 0.31 -18.84 18.58
N VAL A 585 1.35 -18.19 18.08
CA VAL A 585 2.45 -18.87 17.40
C VAL A 585 3.18 -19.75 18.41
N ASP A 586 3.54 -20.96 18.00
CA ASP A 586 4.44 -21.82 18.77
C ASP A 586 5.88 -21.32 18.59
N GLU A 587 6.38 -20.62 19.60
CA GLU A 587 7.72 -20.03 19.59
C GLU A 587 8.83 -21.10 19.56
N GLU A 588 8.59 -22.28 20.16
CA GLU A 588 9.58 -23.37 20.22
C GLU A 588 9.79 -23.99 18.83
N VAL A 589 8.71 -24.19 18.08
CA VAL A 589 8.75 -24.68 16.70
C VAL A 589 9.54 -23.71 15.82
N VAL A 590 9.22 -22.41 15.87
CA VAL A 590 9.90 -21.38 15.06
C VAL A 590 11.38 -21.28 15.42
N ASP A 591 11.72 -21.32 16.71
CA ASP A 591 13.10 -21.21 17.17
C ASP A 591 13.94 -22.43 16.81
N ARG A 592 13.37 -23.65 16.89
CA ARG A 592 14.01 -24.89 16.45
C ARG A 592 14.36 -24.84 14.96
N ILE A 593 13.38 -24.54 14.11
CA ILE A 593 13.59 -24.50 12.65
C ILE A 593 14.60 -23.42 12.25
N ARG A 594 14.59 -22.26 12.92
CA ARG A 594 15.56 -21.20 12.68
C ARG A 594 17.00 -21.59 13.04
N ALA A 595 17.19 -22.52 13.98
CA ALA A 595 18.51 -23.05 14.29
C ALA A 595 19.01 -24.04 13.21
N GLU A 596 18.10 -24.68 12.49
CA GLU A 596 18.40 -25.71 11.48
C GLU A 596 18.55 -25.14 10.05
N VAL A 597 17.93 -23.99 9.76
CA VAL A 597 17.81 -23.44 8.40
C VAL A 597 18.48 -22.06 8.31
N SER A 598 19.43 -21.93 7.39
CA SER A 598 20.02 -20.63 7.04
C SER A 598 19.11 -19.83 6.12
N ASP A 599 19.20 -18.50 6.19
CA ASP A 599 18.42 -17.62 5.33
C ASP A 599 18.79 -17.80 3.85
N ALA A 600 17.79 -17.78 2.97
CA ALA A 600 18.03 -17.80 1.53
C ALA A 600 18.85 -16.55 1.11
N PRO A 601 19.93 -16.68 0.33
CA PRO A 601 20.88 -15.60 0.05
C PRO A 601 20.27 -14.34 -0.57
N TRP A 602 19.18 -14.47 -1.31
CA TRP A 602 18.50 -13.37 -1.99
C TRP A 602 17.58 -12.55 -1.05
N LEU A 603 17.19 -13.07 0.12
CA LEU A 603 16.26 -12.39 1.03
C LEU A 603 16.84 -11.11 1.64
N GLN A 604 18.17 -11.05 1.82
CA GLN A 604 18.85 -9.87 2.37
C GLN A 604 18.71 -8.63 1.47
N TYR A 605 18.42 -8.82 0.17
CA TYR A 605 18.26 -7.74 -0.81
C TYR A 605 16.80 -7.29 -1.01
N LYS A 606 15.86 -7.76 -0.18
CA LYS A 606 14.42 -7.41 -0.29
C LYS A 606 14.14 -5.90 -0.23
N ASN A 607 14.99 -5.17 0.49
CA ASN A 607 14.91 -3.73 0.66
C ASN A 607 16.05 -3.00 -0.07
N VAL A 608 16.62 -3.62 -1.10
CA VAL A 608 17.66 -2.99 -1.90
C VAL A 608 17.16 -1.66 -2.47
N THR A 609 18.01 -0.63 -2.38
CA THR A 609 17.66 0.71 -2.85
C THR A 609 18.24 1.03 -4.21
N ARG A 610 19.24 0.28 -4.69
CA ARG A 610 19.90 0.47 -5.99
C ARG A 610 20.07 -0.84 -6.72
N VAL A 611 20.01 -0.80 -8.04
CA VAL A 611 20.31 -1.96 -8.89
C VAL A 611 21.77 -2.38 -8.73
N THR A 612 22.70 -1.43 -8.63
CA THR A 612 24.14 -1.71 -8.46
C THR A 612 24.51 -2.37 -7.13
N ASP A 613 23.60 -2.37 -6.14
CA ASP A 613 23.84 -3.04 -4.86
C ASP A 613 23.46 -4.54 -4.94
N LEU A 614 22.90 -4.99 -6.07
CA LEU A 614 22.53 -6.38 -6.32
C LEU A 614 23.75 -7.18 -6.82
N PRO A 615 24.11 -8.29 -6.16
CA PRO A 615 25.26 -9.09 -6.56
C PRO A 615 25.03 -9.74 -7.92
N ASP A 616 26.08 -9.85 -8.74
CA ASP A 616 26.03 -10.48 -10.06
C ASP A 616 25.67 -11.96 -9.99
N HIS A 617 26.00 -12.58 -8.86
CA HIS A 617 25.77 -13.99 -8.59
C HIS A 617 25.55 -14.25 -7.10
N LEU A 618 24.66 -15.18 -6.78
CA LEU A 618 24.40 -15.70 -5.45
C LEU A 618 24.80 -17.16 -5.37
N ASP A 619 25.48 -17.54 -4.28
CA ASP A 619 25.76 -18.94 -3.97
C ASP A 619 24.49 -19.61 -3.42
N VAL A 620 23.83 -20.43 -4.23
CA VAL A 620 22.49 -20.98 -3.96
C VAL A 620 22.47 -22.50 -4.12
N ALA A 621 21.70 -23.18 -3.26
CA ALA A 621 21.50 -24.61 -3.36
C ALA A 621 20.71 -25.00 -4.62
N GLY A 622 20.88 -26.23 -5.12
CA GLY A 622 20.14 -26.73 -6.28
C GLY A 622 18.61 -26.76 -6.10
N THR A 623 18.16 -26.83 -4.84
CA THR A 623 16.76 -26.77 -4.41
C THR A 623 16.17 -25.34 -4.42
N ASP A 624 17.01 -24.30 -4.41
CA ASP A 624 16.57 -22.91 -4.39
C ASP A 624 16.19 -22.40 -5.79
N LYS A 625 14.95 -22.68 -6.20
CA LYS A 625 14.42 -22.22 -7.50
C LYS A 625 14.48 -20.70 -7.67
N VAL A 626 14.22 -19.93 -6.61
CA VAL A 626 14.20 -18.46 -6.68
C VAL A 626 15.61 -17.92 -6.82
N GLY A 627 16.56 -18.41 -6.03
CA GLY A 627 17.97 -18.05 -6.15
C GLY A 627 18.57 -18.45 -7.51
N ARG A 628 18.18 -19.60 -8.07
CA ARG A 628 18.56 -20.01 -9.43
C ARG A 628 17.97 -19.08 -10.48
N LEU A 629 16.69 -18.70 -10.36
CA LEU A 629 16.06 -17.72 -11.24
C LEU A 629 16.80 -16.38 -11.20
N TYR A 630 17.10 -15.88 -9.99
CA TYR A 630 17.90 -14.68 -9.80
C TYR A 630 19.21 -14.75 -10.60
N ASN A 631 19.97 -15.84 -10.47
CA ASN A 631 21.24 -16.00 -11.16
C ASN A 631 21.10 -16.05 -12.69
N TYR A 632 20.04 -16.68 -13.22
CA TYR A 632 19.77 -16.66 -14.66
C TYR A 632 19.45 -15.25 -15.15
N LEU A 633 18.56 -14.54 -14.45
CA LEU A 633 18.06 -13.24 -14.87
C LEU A 633 19.09 -12.12 -14.67
N ARG A 634 19.85 -12.14 -13.56
CA ARG A 634 20.88 -11.14 -13.26
C ARG A 634 22.01 -11.17 -14.28
N LYS A 635 22.36 -12.37 -14.76
CA LYS A 635 23.33 -12.58 -15.82
C LYS A 635 22.87 -11.97 -17.16
N GLU A 636 21.60 -12.12 -17.51
CA GLU A 636 21.05 -11.54 -18.74
C GLU A 636 20.94 -10.02 -18.67
N LEU A 637 20.64 -9.46 -17.49
CA LEU A 637 20.57 -8.01 -17.28
C LEU A 637 21.94 -7.35 -17.50
N GLY A 638 23.01 -7.92 -16.92
CA GLY A 638 24.33 -7.30 -16.94
C GLY A 638 24.37 -5.95 -16.21
N ASP A 639 25.37 -5.12 -16.52
CA ASP A 639 25.62 -3.88 -15.78
C ASP A 639 25.15 -2.65 -16.55
N VAL A 640 23.82 -2.46 -16.58
CA VAL A 640 23.16 -1.38 -17.34
C VAL A 640 23.34 0.02 -16.72
N PHE A 641 23.98 0.14 -15.55
CA PHE A 641 24.18 1.42 -14.83
C PHE A 641 25.65 1.82 -14.65
N GLU A 642 26.59 1.20 -15.38
CA GLU A 642 28.03 1.50 -15.24
C GLU A 642 28.51 2.66 -16.11
N ASP A 643 27.86 2.93 -17.25
CA ASP A 643 28.28 3.96 -18.23
C ASP A 643 27.86 5.39 -17.81
N LYS A 644 28.34 5.79 -16.64
CA LYS A 644 28.17 7.15 -16.10
C LYS A 644 29.20 8.10 -16.71
N ARG A 645 28.74 9.19 -17.31
CA ARG A 645 29.61 10.26 -17.83
C ARG A 645 30.00 11.25 -16.73
N ASN A 646 31.00 12.09 -16.99
CA ASN A 646 31.34 13.17 -16.07
C ASN A 646 30.36 14.33 -16.26
N ILE A 647 30.09 15.12 -15.22
CA ILE A 647 29.19 16.28 -15.32
C ILE A 647 29.76 17.36 -16.26
N GLU A 648 31.08 17.41 -16.41
CA GLU A 648 31.77 18.28 -17.37
C GLU A 648 31.39 17.99 -18.83
N ASP A 649 31.08 16.72 -19.17
CA ASP A 649 30.68 16.32 -20.53
C ASP A 649 29.36 16.98 -20.97
N PHE A 650 28.56 17.49 -20.01
CA PHE A 650 27.28 18.17 -20.25
C PHE A 650 27.37 19.71 -20.17
N ARG A 651 28.58 20.27 -20.12
CA ARG A 651 28.79 21.73 -20.04
C ARG A 651 28.14 22.48 -21.21
N GLY A 652 28.12 21.87 -22.40
CA GLY A 652 27.52 22.43 -23.61
C GLY A 652 26.02 22.20 -23.78
N LEU A 653 25.31 21.66 -22.77
CA LEU A 653 23.87 21.38 -22.88
C LEU A 653 23.04 22.65 -23.16
N PHE A 654 23.43 23.78 -22.56
CA PHE A 654 22.79 25.07 -22.79
C PHE A 654 23.69 25.94 -23.67
N GLU A 655 23.17 26.33 -24.84
CA GLU A 655 23.90 27.19 -25.78
C GLU A 655 23.07 28.41 -26.16
N GLY A 656 23.74 29.49 -26.56
CA GLY A 656 23.08 30.68 -27.13
C GLY A 656 22.49 31.68 -26.13
N ASN A 657 22.43 31.38 -24.82
CA ASN A 657 21.95 32.33 -23.81
C ASN A 657 23.12 33.14 -23.20
N THR A 658 22.86 34.40 -22.88
CA THR A 658 23.82 35.28 -22.20
C THR A 658 23.45 35.41 -20.72
N TYR A 659 24.43 35.35 -19.83
CA TYR A 659 24.25 35.61 -18.40
C TYR A 659 25.29 36.60 -17.88
N THR A 660 24.96 37.32 -16.82
CA THR A 660 25.82 38.35 -16.20
C THR A 660 26.73 37.75 -15.14
N GLN A 661 27.75 38.50 -14.71
CA GLN A 661 28.60 38.11 -13.59
C GLN A 661 27.79 37.88 -12.30
N SER A 662 26.82 38.76 -12.01
CA SER A 662 25.97 38.62 -10.83
C SER A 662 25.13 37.35 -10.85
N MET A 663 24.60 36.94 -12.01
CA MET A 663 23.88 35.67 -12.16
C MET A 663 24.79 34.49 -11.82
N PHE A 664 26.01 34.51 -12.34
CA PHE A 664 26.99 33.45 -12.11
C PHE A 664 27.40 33.34 -10.63
N GLU A 665 27.69 34.47 -9.97
CA GLU A 665 28.04 34.52 -8.55
C GLU A 665 26.91 34.01 -7.64
N GLU A 666 25.66 34.36 -7.95
CA GLU A 666 24.51 33.85 -7.19
C GLU A 666 24.30 32.34 -7.43
N CYS A 667 24.46 31.84 -8.66
CA CYS A 667 24.45 30.40 -8.95
C CYS A 667 25.56 29.65 -8.19
N GLN A 668 26.76 30.23 -8.08
CA GLN A 668 27.84 29.66 -7.28
C GLN A 668 27.45 29.58 -5.80
N LEU A 669 26.90 30.65 -5.23
CA LEU A 669 26.42 30.68 -3.85
C LEU A 669 25.38 29.57 -3.60
N VAL A 670 24.35 29.49 -4.44
CA VAL A 670 23.28 28.49 -4.32
C VAL A 670 23.80 27.06 -4.45
N ASN A 671 24.72 26.81 -5.39
CA ASN A 671 25.34 25.50 -5.53
C ASN A 671 26.19 25.12 -4.31
N SER A 672 26.92 26.07 -3.72
CA SER A 672 27.68 25.86 -2.48
C SER A 672 26.77 25.53 -1.30
N ILE A 673 25.68 26.30 -1.11
CA ILE A 673 24.67 26.03 -0.06
C ILE A 673 24.09 24.63 -0.24
N TYR A 674 23.67 24.27 -1.45
CA TYR A 674 23.13 22.95 -1.72
C TYR A 674 24.13 21.84 -1.37
N GLY A 675 25.38 21.98 -1.84
CA GLY A 675 26.45 21.01 -1.55
C GLY A 675 26.66 20.83 -0.05
N ASP A 676 26.73 21.93 0.70
CA ASP A 676 26.94 21.90 2.15
C ASP A 676 25.79 21.24 2.91
N VAL A 677 24.54 21.55 2.56
CA VAL A 677 23.36 20.95 3.20
C VAL A 677 23.27 19.46 2.87
N VAL A 678 23.53 19.07 1.63
CA VAL A 678 23.59 17.65 1.24
C VAL A 678 24.67 16.93 2.04
N HIS A 679 25.87 17.50 2.16
CA HIS A 679 26.94 16.92 2.96
C HIS A 679 26.56 16.80 4.44
N GLN A 680 25.93 17.82 5.02
CA GLN A 680 25.45 17.77 6.40
C GLN A 680 24.44 16.63 6.61
N ILE A 681 23.44 16.49 5.73
CA ILE A 681 22.44 15.41 5.82
C ILE A 681 23.13 14.04 5.75
N LEU A 682 24.09 13.87 4.84
CA LEU A 682 24.82 12.61 4.67
C LEU A 682 25.74 12.30 5.87
N ASP A 683 26.46 13.30 6.39
CA ASP A 683 27.33 13.16 7.56
C ASP A 683 26.52 12.79 8.81
N GLU A 684 25.32 13.35 8.98
CA GLU A 684 24.39 13.01 10.08
C GLU A 684 23.75 11.62 9.92
N ALA A 685 23.56 11.14 8.69
CA ALA A 685 23.01 9.81 8.42
C ALA A 685 24.04 8.68 8.62
N LYS A 686 25.33 8.98 8.43
CA LYS A 686 26.42 7.98 8.45
C LYS A 686 26.49 7.15 9.75
N PRO A 687 26.43 7.73 10.97
CA PRO A 687 26.50 6.96 12.21
C PRO A 687 25.41 5.88 12.33
N PHE A 688 24.19 6.16 11.85
CA PHE A 688 23.09 5.18 11.89
C PHE A 688 23.35 3.99 10.97
N LYS A 689 23.99 4.24 9.81
CA LYS A 689 24.39 3.19 8.88
C LYS A 689 25.50 2.32 9.49
N ASP A 690 26.54 2.96 10.01
CA ASP A 690 27.69 2.29 10.63
C ASP A 690 27.25 1.45 11.85
N GLU A 691 26.30 1.95 12.65
CA GLU A 691 25.70 1.22 13.78
C GLU A 691 24.92 -0.01 13.32
N LEU A 692 24.12 0.12 12.25
CA LEU A 692 23.40 -1.01 11.67
C LEU A 692 24.35 -2.09 11.13
N GLU A 693 25.39 -1.70 10.39
CA GLU A 693 26.39 -2.63 9.87
C GLU A 693 27.11 -3.36 11.02
N THR A 694 27.48 -2.63 12.07
CA THR A 694 28.11 -3.19 13.28
C THR A 694 27.19 -4.18 13.99
N ALA A 695 25.93 -3.80 14.23
CA ALA A 695 24.96 -4.65 14.91
C ALA A 695 24.59 -5.88 14.06
N GLN A 696 24.56 -5.74 12.73
CA GLN A 696 24.36 -6.85 11.79
C GLN A 696 25.52 -7.85 11.83
N ALA A 697 26.76 -7.38 11.88
CA ALA A 697 27.94 -8.24 12.04
C ALA A 697 27.91 -9.01 13.38
N GLN A 698 27.62 -8.31 14.48
CA GLN A 698 27.47 -8.93 15.81
C GLN A 698 26.36 -9.98 15.84
N TRP A 699 25.22 -9.71 15.20
CA TRP A 699 24.16 -10.70 15.06
C TRP A 699 24.61 -11.93 14.27
N ASN A 700 25.33 -11.74 13.16
CA ASN A 700 25.82 -12.84 12.34
C ASN A 700 26.76 -13.76 13.13
N ASP A 701 27.63 -13.20 13.97
CA ASP A 701 28.54 -13.94 14.85
C ASP A 701 27.81 -14.66 15.98
N MET A 702 26.84 -14.00 16.61
CA MET A 702 26.15 -14.53 17.79
C MET A 702 25.01 -15.49 17.45
N ARG A 703 24.48 -15.46 16.23
CA ARG A 703 23.32 -16.27 15.78
C ARG A 703 23.45 -17.77 16.11
N THR A 704 24.66 -18.32 16.09
CA THR A 704 24.95 -19.74 16.35
C THR A 704 25.42 -20.01 17.78
N SER A 705 25.55 -18.98 18.62
CA SER A 705 25.91 -19.13 20.04
C SER A 705 24.92 -20.05 20.75
N GLU A 706 25.36 -20.86 21.71
CA GLU A 706 24.46 -21.68 22.54
C GLU A 706 23.71 -20.85 23.59
N ASP A 707 24.20 -19.66 23.95
CA ASP A 707 23.57 -18.78 24.93
C ASP A 707 22.38 -18.01 24.33
N ARG A 708 21.17 -18.41 24.74
CA ARG A 708 19.91 -17.77 24.32
C ARG A 708 19.88 -16.27 24.64
N LYS A 709 20.44 -15.82 25.76
CA LYS A 709 20.40 -14.41 26.15
C LYS A 709 21.27 -13.57 25.24
N LEU A 710 22.49 -14.03 24.92
CA LEU A 710 23.39 -13.34 24.00
C LEU A 710 22.79 -13.27 22.59
N ARG A 711 22.20 -14.37 22.11
CA ARG A 711 21.46 -14.38 20.83
C ARG A 711 20.36 -13.34 20.81
N THR A 712 19.52 -13.32 21.86
CA THR A 712 18.42 -12.35 21.97
C THR A 712 18.98 -10.94 21.93
N LEU A 713 19.91 -10.58 22.81
CA LEU A 713 20.48 -9.22 22.89
C LEU A 713 21.07 -8.73 21.57
N ALA A 714 21.84 -9.57 20.86
CA ALA A 714 22.41 -9.19 19.57
C ALA A 714 21.32 -8.94 18.51
N TRP A 715 20.26 -9.76 18.52
CA TRP A 715 19.10 -9.57 17.66
C TRP A 715 18.32 -8.29 18.00
N GLU A 716 18.13 -7.98 19.29
CA GLU A 716 17.46 -6.76 19.75
C GLU A 716 18.22 -5.52 19.29
N ALA A 717 19.55 -5.51 19.50
CA ALA A 717 20.43 -4.42 19.11
C ALA A 717 20.39 -4.19 17.58
N ARG A 718 20.48 -5.26 16.79
CA ARG A 718 20.39 -5.21 15.34
C ARG A 718 19.06 -4.62 14.85
N ASN A 719 17.93 -5.01 15.44
CA ASN A 719 16.63 -4.46 15.04
C ASN A 719 16.44 -3.02 15.49
N LYS A 720 16.97 -2.63 16.65
CA LYS A 720 16.94 -1.25 17.14
C LYS A 720 17.76 -0.33 16.21
N ALA A 721 18.96 -0.76 15.81
CA ALA A 721 19.77 -0.04 14.82
C ALA A 721 19.07 0.04 13.46
N GLN A 722 18.40 -1.03 13.03
CA GLN A 722 17.65 -1.05 11.76
C GLN A 722 16.48 -0.05 11.76
N ALA A 723 15.70 -0.01 12.83
CA ALA A 723 14.58 0.92 12.98
C ALA A 723 15.07 2.38 13.06
N ALA A 724 16.17 2.63 13.77
CA ALA A 724 16.79 3.95 13.85
C ALA A 724 17.31 4.43 12.49
N TYR A 725 17.96 3.54 11.73
CA TYR A 725 18.40 3.82 10.36
C TYR A 725 17.23 4.17 9.44
N TRP A 726 16.14 3.39 9.44
CA TRP A 726 14.95 3.70 8.62
C TRP A 726 14.29 5.01 9.00
N LYS A 727 14.17 5.30 10.31
CA LYS A 727 13.65 6.58 10.78
C LYS A 727 14.53 7.74 10.33
N ASN A 728 15.86 7.59 10.38
CA ASN A 728 16.78 8.58 9.85
C ASN A 728 16.65 8.74 8.33
N GLU A 729 16.46 7.66 7.57
CA GLU A 729 16.21 7.75 6.13
C GLU A 729 14.94 8.54 5.80
N GLU A 730 13.86 8.36 6.57
CA GLU A 730 12.64 9.16 6.42
C GLU A 730 12.88 10.64 6.71
N TYR A 731 13.59 10.95 7.80
CA TYR A 731 13.94 12.31 8.17
C TYR A 731 14.86 12.98 7.14
N SER A 732 15.87 12.26 6.66
CA SER A 732 16.78 12.69 5.61
C SER A 732 16.01 12.99 4.32
N LYS A 733 15.06 12.13 3.92
CA LYS A 733 14.19 12.37 2.76
C LYS A 733 13.37 13.65 2.92
N ALA A 734 12.79 13.91 4.09
CA ALA A 734 12.03 15.13 4.35
C ALA A 734 12.93 16.38 4.24
N ARG A 735 14.15 16.33 4.77
CA ARG A 735 15.13 17.43 4.63
C ARG A 735 15.56 17.64 3.18
N PHE A 736 15.82 16.57 2.43
CA PHE A 736 16.10 16.68 0.98
C PHE A 736 14.92 17.31 0.23
N GLN A 737 13.68 16.93 0.55
CA GLN A 737 12.49 17.56 -0.03
C GLN A 737 12.41 19.05 0.28
N GLY A 738 12.64 19.45 1.54
CA GLY A 738 12.70 20.86 1.93
C GLY A 738 13.80 21.63 1.19
N LEU A 739 14.97 21.03 1.02
CA LEU A 739 16.07 21.61 0.24
C LEU A 739 15.71 21.76 -1.25
N HIS A 740 15.07 20.75 -1.86
CA HIS A 740 14.61 20.82 -3.24
C HIS A 740 13.54 21.91 -3.42
N LEU A 741 12.64 22.05 -2.45
CA LEU A 741 11.61 23.09 -2.45
C LEU A 741 12.22 24.49 -2.35
N TRP A 742 13.23 24.67 -1.50
CA TRP A 742 13.99 25.92 -1.42
C TRP A 742 14.66 26.28 -2.75
N LEU A 743 15.32 25.31 -3.41
CA LEU A 743 15.89 25.51 -4.75
C LEU A 743 14.82 25.94 -5.76
N HIS A 744 13.66 25.31 -5.70
CA HIS A 744 12.54 25.63 -6.57
C HIS A 744 12.08 27.08 -6.36
N TYR A 745 11.87 27.52 -5.12
CA TYR A 745 11.49 28.91 -4.82
C TYR A 745 12.55 29.92 -5.24
N TRP A 746 13.83 29.60 -5.07
CA TRP A 746 14.92 30.45 -5.55
C TRP A 746 14.83 30.64 -7.07
N ALA A 747 14.64 29.54 -7.80
CA ALA A 747 14.53 29.59 -9.26
C ALA A 747 13.25 30.28 -9.74
N GLN A 748 12.13 30.16 -9.02
CA GLN A 748 10.88 30.86 -9.35
C GLN A 748 11.02 32.38 -9.33
N GLY A 749 11.90 32.92 -8.48
CA GLY A 749 12.22 34.36 -8.49
C GLY A 749 12.94 34.82 -9.76
N LYS A 750 13.43 33.92 -10.61
CA LYS A 750 14.22 34.21 -11.81
C LYS A 750 13.35 34.26 -13.06
N VAL A 751 12.40 35.19 -13.08
CA VAL A 751 11.41 35.34 -14.15
C VAL A 751 12.01 35.93 -15.45
N GLU A 752 12.99 36.82 -15.33
CA GLU A 752 13.69 37.41 -16.48
C GLU A 752 14.92 36.56 -16.84
N ASN A 753 15.10 36.29 -18.15
CA ASN A 753 16.25 35.55 -18.70
C ASN A 753 16.48 34.17 -18.02
N ARG A 754 15.40 33.40 -17.80
CA ARG A 754 15.43 32.12 -17.09
C ARG A 754 16.37 31.08 -17.73
N HIS A 755 16.43 31.02 -19.06
CA HIS A 755 17.39 30.18 -19.79
C HIS A 755 18.85 30.60 -19.56
N GLY A 756 19.13 31.91 -19.44
CA GLY A 756 20.44 32.42 -19.03
C GLY A 756 20.82 32.01 -17.60
N TRP A 757 19.87 32.00 -16.67
CA TRP A 757 20.08 31.48 -15.30
C TRP A 757 20.37 29.98 -15.29
N ALA A 758 19.62 29.19 -16.06
CA ALA A 758 19.86 27.76 -16.21
C ALA A 758 21.25 27.48 -16.82
N GLN A 759 21.66 28.24 -17.85
CA GLN A 759 22.99 28.13 -18.46
C GLN A 759 24.12 28.54 -17.49
N ALA A 760 23.92 29.59 -16.70
CA ALA A 760 24.88 30.01 -15.68
C ALA A 760 25.06 28.91 -14.63
N LEU A 761 23.95 28.33 -14.14
CA LEU A 761 23.98 27.23 -13.18
C LEU A 761 24.63 25.98 -13.77
N ASN A 762 24.32 25.60 -15.02
CA ASN A 762 24.96 24.48 -15.71
C ASN A 762 26.48 24.66 -15.77
N THR A 763 26.94 25.87 -16.09
CA THR A 763 28.37 26.20 -16.12
C THR A 763 29.02 26.04 -14.74
N VAL A 764 28.33 26.45 -13.67
CA VAL A 764 28.82 26.28 -12.29
C VAL A 764 28.92 24.80 -11.92
N ILE A 765 27.88 24.00 -12.18
CA ILE A 765 27.86 22.58 -11.77
C ILE A 765 28.82 21.72 -12.60
N SER A 766 29.02 22.03 -13.88
CA SER A 766 29.93 21.28 -14.76
C SER A 766 31.41 21.52 -14.46
N ASN A 767 31.76 22.56 -13.68
CA ASN A 767 33.12 22.78 -13.17
C ASN A 767 33.40 22.05 -11.84
N GLY A 768 32.42 21.33 -11.28
CA GLY A 768 32.57 20.60 -10.02
C GLY A 768 32.40 19.10 -10.17
N ASP A 769 32.45 18.38 -9.05
CA ASP A 769 32.35 16.90 -9.00
C ASP A 769 30.93 16.41 -8.64
N GLY A 770 29.93 17.30 -8.72
CA GLY A 770 28.56 17.01 -8.33
C GLY A 770 27.81 16.11 -9.32
N THR A 771 26.60 15.68 -8.94
CA THR A 771 25.73 14.91 -9.84
C THR A 771 24.93 15.77 -10.82
N GLY A 772 24.88 17.09 -10.61
CA GLY A 772 24.01 18.00 -11.37
C GLY A 772 22.56 18.05 -10.88
N ALA A 773 22.23 17.44 -9.73
CA ALA A 773 20.88 17.44 -9.13
C ALA A 773 20.26 18.84 -9.00
N VAL A 774 21.07 19.84 -8.67
CA VAL A 774 20.64 21.23 -8.45
C VAL A 774 19.89 21.78 -9.67
N LEU A 775 20.35 21.44 -10.88
CA LEU A 775 19.75 21.91 -12.12
C LEU A 775 18.34 21.32 -12.33
N PHE A 776 18.15 20.03 -12.06
CA PHE A 776 16.85 19.35 -12.15
C PHE A 776 15.83 19.91 -11.15
N HIS A 777 16.28 20.34 -9.97
CA HIS A 777 15.38 20.88 -8.94
C HIS A 777 15.08 22.38 -9.13
N ALA A 778 16.04 23.16 -9.65
CA ALA A 778 15.87 24.58 -9.90
C ALA A 778 15.17 24.89 -11.23
N PHE A 779 15.63 24.27 -12.33
CA PHE A 779 15.19 24.57 -13.69
C PHE A 779 14.71 23.30 -14.42
N PRO A 780 13.69 22.60 -13.88
CA PRO A 780 13.22 21.32 -14.39
C PRO A 780 12.67 21.37 -15.82
N GLN A 781 12.01 22.48 -16.22
CA GLN A 781 11.50 22.62 -17.58
C GLN A 781 12.63 22.99 -18.55
N GLU A 782 13.50 23.92 -18.16
CA GLU A 782 14.57 24.41 -19.03
C GLU A 782 15.59 23.32 -19.37
N ILE A 783 15.85 22.37 -18.46
CA ILE A 783 16.73 21.24 -18.78
C ILE A 783 16.10 20.27 -19.78
N VAL A 784 14.79 20.05 -19.71
CA VAL A 784 14.06 19.24 -20.70
C VAL A 784 14.09 19.92 -22.06
N ASP A 785 13.82 21.22 -22.08
CA ASP A 785 13.87 22.04 -23.28
C ASP A 785 15.27 22.00 -23.91
N ALA A 786 16.33 22.14 -23.10
CA ALA A 786 17.70 22.07 -23.59
C ALA A 786 18.06 20.71 -24.21
N PHE A 787 17.64 19.59 -23.61
CA PHE A 787 17.83 18.26 -24.22
C PHE A 787 17.03 18.12 -25.52
N ALA A 788 15.77 18.58 -25.55
CA ALA A 788 14.96 18.54 -26.76
C ALA A 788 15.60 19.36 -27.90
N GLU A 789 16.06 20.57 -27.62
CA GLU A 789 16.69 21.45 -28.59
C GLU A 789 18.00 20.86 -29.13
N GLN A 790 18.89 20.40 -28.25
CA GLN A 790 20.21 19.88 -28.64
C GLN A 790 20.14 18.56 -29.41
N THR A 791 19.10 17.77 -29.19
CA THR A 791 18.99 16.41 -29.75
C THR A 791 17.92 16.31 -30.85
N GLY A 792 17.21 17.41 -31.13
CA GLY A 792 16.08 17.44 -32.06
C GLY A 792 14.85 16.67 -31.54
N GLY A 793 14.75 16.53 -30.22
CA GLY A 793 13.65 15.93 -29.49
C GLY A 793 12.40 16.79 -29.40
N GLU A 794 11.44 16.35 -28.59
CA GLU A 794 10.25 17.12 -28.24
C GLU A 794 10.29 17.44 -26.75
N SER A 795 10.02 18.70 -26.40
CA SER A 795 9.95 19.09 -25.00
C SER A 795 8.72 18.45 -24.35
N MET A 796 8.94 17.90 -23.16
CA MET A 796 7.90 17.26 -22.35
C MET A 796 7.52 18.19 -21.19
N PRO A 797 6.22 18.43 -20.95
CA PRO A 797 5.78 19.23 -19.81
C PRO A 797 6.12 18.55 -18.48
N VAL A 798 6.73 19.30 -17.57
CA VAL A 798 7.20 18.78 -16.28
C VAL A 798 6.25 19.15 -15.15
N ARG A 799 6.02 18.20 -14.23
CA ARG A 799 5.31 18.41 -12.97
C ARG A 799 6.19 19.26 -12.05
N LEU A 800 5.73 20.47 -11.76
CA LEU A 800 6.35 21.34 -10.76
C LEU A 800 5.82 21.02 -9.35
N PRO A 801 6.63 21.21 -8.30
CA PRO A 801 6.15 21.11 -6.91
C PRO A 801 4.95 22.03 -6.67
N GLN A 802 3.94 21.58 -5.92
CA GLN A 802 2.88 22.48 -5.44
C GLN A 802 3.47 23.44 -4.41
N VAL A 803 3.43 24.73 -4.69
CA VAL A 803 4.04 25.77 -3.86
C VAL A 803 3.06 26.91 -3.58
N VAL A 804 3.32 27.68 -2.52
CA VAL A 804 2.66 28.99 -2.32
C VAL A 804 3.22 30.00 -3.32
N ASP A 805 2.44 31.00 -3.73
CA ASP A 805 2.94 32.04 -4.63
C ASP A 805 4.02 32.87 -3.94
N GLY A 806 5.28 32.64 -4.30
CA GLY A 806 6.42 33.28 -3.67
C GLY A 806 7.76 32.85 -4.25
N PHE A 807 8.84 33.45 -3.75
CA PHE A 807 10.20 33.14 -4.18
C PHE A 807 11.21 33.36 -3.06
N VAL A 808 12.41 32.80 -3.19
CA VAL A 808 13.51 33.04 -2.24
C VAL A 808 14.37 34.21 -2.71
N GLN A 809 14.65 35.14 -1.79
CA GLN A 809 15.55 36.26 -1.99
C GLN A 809 16.68 36.25 -0.94
N PHE A 810 17.89 36.59 -1.38
CA PHE A 810 19.03 36.86 -0.51
C PHE A 810 19.23 38.35 -0.29
N ASP A 811 19.75 38.71 0.88
CA ASP A 811 20.27 40.05 1.15
C ASP A 811 21.81 40.07 1.18
N ASP A 812 22.37 41.26 1.42
CA ASP A 812 23.81 41.50 1.46
C ASP A 812 24.54 40.72 2.57
N GLN A 813 23.80 40.19 3.55
CA GLN A 813 24.32 39.38 4.66
C GLN A 813 24.13 37.87 4.43
N GLN A 814 23.73 37.46 3.21
CA GLN A 814 23.43 36.08 2.84
C GLN A 814 22.31 35.45 3.69
N ARG A 815 21.35 36.27 4.13
CA ARG A 815 20.11 35.79 4.76
C ARG A 815 19.10 35.46 3.67
N ALA A 816 18.55 34.25 3.73
CA ALA A 816 17.52 33.77 2.81
C ALA A 816 16.13 34.08 3.37
N PHE A 817 15.28 34.70 2.56
CA PHE A 817 13.89 34.99 2.89
C PHE A 817 12.96 34.37 1.85
N LEU A 818 11.91 33.65 2.29
CA LEU A 818 10.76 33.35 1.44
C LEU A 818 9.88 34.60 1.38
N VAL A 819 9.73 35.16 0.19
CA VAL A 819 8.87 36.29 -0.11
C VAL A 819 7.56 35.74 -0.67
N GLU A 820 6.54 35.64 0.17
CA GLU A 820 5.19 35.25 -0.23
C GLU A 820 4.45 36.49 -0.78
N ARG A 821 3.79 36.31 -1.93
CA ARG A 821 2.86 37.30 -2.48
C ARG A 821 1.49 37.03 -1.88
N ILE A 822 0.96 38.03 -1.18
CA ILE A 822 -0.33 37.94 -0.49
C ILE A 822 -1.29 38.99 -1.03
N GLU A 823 -2.52 38.58 -1.34
CA GLU A 823 -3.59 39.52 -1.66
C GLU A 823 -4.10 40.15 -0.36
N ASN A 824 -3.97 41.47 -0.25
CA ASN A 824 -4.48 42.22 0.90
C ASN A 824 -6.01 42.30 0.83
N PRO A 825 -6.70 42.58 1.97
CA PRO A 825 -8.16 42.69 2.02
C PRO A 825 -8.78 43.72 1.07
N ASP A 826 -7.99 44.66 0.55
CA ASP A 826 -8.38 45.70 -0.40
C ASP A 826 -8.13 45.30 -1.88
N GLY A 827 -7.66 44.08 -2.14
CA GLY A 827 -7.30 43.57 -3.47
C GLY A 827 -5.92 44.03 -3.96
N SER A 828 -5.14 44.75 -3.15
CA SER A 828 -3.75 45.09 -3.48
C SER A 828 -2.81 43.91 -3.19
N MET A 829 -1.75 43.75 -3.98
CA MET A 829 -0.74 42.72 -3.73
C MET A 829 0.28 43.23 -2.70
N GLY A 830 0.44 42.51 -1.58
CA GLY A 830 1.46 42.73 -0.56
C GLY A 830 2.54 41.64 -0.59
N GLU A 831 3.67 41.92 0.07
CA GLU A 831 4.76 40.96 0.28
C GLU A 831 4.86 40.59 1.76
N LYS A 832 4.91 39.30 2.05
CA LYS A 832 5.27 38.78 3.38
C LYS A 832 6.64 38.11 3.29
N ARG A 833 7.59 38.60 4.09
CA ARG A 833 8.95 38.06 4.16
C ARG A 833 9.09 37.16 5.36
N LEU A 834 9.41 35.89 5.11
CA LEU A 834 9.69 34.88 6.12
C LEU A 834 11.18 34.57 6.08
N PHE A 835 11.88 34.82 7.18
CA PHE A 835 13.27 34.41 7.32
C PHE A 835 13.36 32.89 7.32
N LEU A 836 14.25 32.33 6.49
CA LEU A 836 14.50 30.90 6.41
C LEU A 836 15.75 30.53 7.21
N TRP A 837 16.89 31.15 6.88
CA TRP A 837 18.20 30.91 7.50
C TRP A 837 19.22 31.95 7.00
N GLN A 838 20.39 31.98 7.63
CA GLN A 838 21.57 32.71 7.18
C GLN A 838 22.71 31.74 6.88
N TYR A 839 23.36 31.90 5.72
CA TYR A 839 24.56 31.16 5.38
C TYR A 839 25.79 31.93 5.84
N THR A 840 26.59 31.32 6.71
CA THR A 840 27.78 31.96 7.32
C THR A 840 29.09 31.32 6.90
N GLY A 841 29.04 30.34 5.98
CA GLY A 841 30.21 29.68 5.40
C GLY A 841 30.06 28.15 5.35
N PRO A 842 31.15 27.45 5.01
CA PRO A 842 31.14 26.00 4.78
C PRO A 842 30.50 25.24 5.95
N ARG A 843 29.38 24.56 5.67
CA ARG A 843 28.62 23.74 6.64
C ARG A 843 27.99 24.50 7.81
N SER A 844 27.76 25.82 7.68
CA SER A 844 27.11 26.61 8.72
C SER A 844 25.88 27.36 8.18
N LEU A 845 24.71 26.80 8.51
CA LEU A 845 23.42 27.47 8.38
C LEU A 845 22.94 27.89 9.77
N VAL A 846 22.71 29.18 9.96
CA VAL A 846 22.10 29.71 11.19
C VAL A 846 20.62 29.88 10.92
N PHE A 847 19.81 29.05 11.58
CA PHE A 847 18.37 29.28 11.72
C PHE A 847 18.19 30.24 12.90
N GLU A 848 17.46 31.34 12.74
CA GLU A 848 17.01 32.12 13.89
C GLU A 848 16.04 31.21 14.65
N ASP A 849 16.31 31.03 15.95
CA ASP A 849 15.46 30.22 16.81
C ASP A 849 14.08 30.88 16.91
N THR A 850 13.11 30.37 16.14
CA THR A 850 11.71 30.80 16.24
C THR A 850 11.04 30.27 17.52
N ARG A 851 11.77 29.60 18.41
CA ARG A 851 11.33 29.39 19.79
C ARG A 851 11.76 30.60 20.63
N ILE A 852 10.75 31.46 20.83
CA ILE A 852 10.64 32.50 21.86
C ILE A 852 11.24 33.87 21.48
N PRO A 853 10.37 34.87 21.32
CA PRO A 853 10.49 36.13 22.03
C PRO A 853 9.62 36.08 23.29
N GLN A 854 10.14 36.64 24.38
CA GLN A 854 9.53 36.74 25.71
C GLN A 854 8.09 37.25 25.73
#